data_AF-A0AAC9UI35-F1
#
_entry.id   AF-A0AAC9UI35-F1
#
_cell.length_a   1.000
_cell.length_b   1.000
_cell.length_c   1.000
_cell.angle_alpha   90.00
_cell.angle_beta   90.00
_cell.angle_gamma   90.00
#
_symmetry.space_group_name_H-M   'P 1'
#
loop_
_entity.id
_entity.type
_entity.pdbx_description
1 polymer ?
#
loop_
_entity_poly.entity_id
_entity_poly.type
_entity_poly.pdbx_seq_one_letter_code
_entity_poly.pdbx_strand_id
1 'polypeptide(L)'
;MAAYTANQVSINNGQKNVVVNSNESPEGVSKGDFIHVGTFTPMEINRTYVDSSGKHVIELLKAWGNSNQSNQPAIVIPTTVQFKDTVKALQTANRLLNDNTQAMQDWQTKTGTVAFVDAAGVSQSIKTLKQMQIENDALHPYPWAMRKVEFEAKRKQNNEMFAASGFVHFGKRLDSSSYETINEGMYSGSVSSGSYLDGLNLGVTEGTSLGSGLSKSNTPSINIAGVITKIDRLSSLQVNIGNIVKFPPAEKGDRTYDSATGLSVTHATSGIAFSSETETNKVVTERVDMWGFEAFLRELTDEDPFVYQYGLIQSLATTINGVSTSNDTKRPAMYFSWYEGDIESRGKGVNWQAASETTRIKIARDPLNNIYFDDVTGKFYQWCIRGRSFAGAGNGDWLNLESPTGGLQFANPVPTYIGSHGALDTAYTYSPPTSSYRYWGPLASNASPSAETGVNSNNAPFSSSANGVCYFLVCGTVSRLNQGAYHPSFNPMGAGTFRSATNLGHRPWYHRDIASNIRSKSTCFSGVLGALGLDTADGRIISAFSGRPDGRFYDAIYASGQGGVCRDMRYSAWGLTKQDFSEGDLKIKAGVYRGREAAKFIKIHKTTLNAKVSTNKNIIISGQAFPEVHKLNIYVNTHKNSYIVDSAGTTFPLGRSIYNGSDTYLNSPEGTSWENPPVISGGYYLIVASERGFSLSGDYTATEVIGSPSEIILCEGLKHGWLGSWNPILPNGYSIPRGMLRKVIAWLPVRRTENKGNDWSIHTISSLAVFDTTNNSASFPSLPASSILVLNYTTPSRMTEGSLNSMVEGGMSGVGSIMFGDTHDTRAGNGLMYSLIGEIGTSTVTKNKAVEVPWLRCAIFPINGFIDINSLMEHAPAPLIAPSNNSSAFKALNYNVVENQQGFINYAYTELKHDGTDWGDDGKINIVDNQSTRTDDNGNTVVYGTARIVEPIGWIKNDK
;
A
#
# COMPACT_ATOMS: atom_id res chain seq x y z
N MET A 1 11.43 -16.99 93.44
CA MET A 1 10.41 -18.04 93.23
C MET A 1 9.78 -18.32 94.59
N ALA A 2 8.48 -18.12 94.73
CA ALA A 2 7.78 -18.39 95.99
C ALA A 2 7.73 -19.91 96.22
N ALA A 3 8.33 -20.38 97.32
CA ALA A 3 8.20 -21.78 97.71
C ALA A 3 6.73 -22.05 98.05
N TYR A 4 6.12 -23.04 97.38
CA TYR A 4 4.79 -23.48 97.77
C TYR A 4 4.85 -23.98 99.22
N THR A 5 3.92 -23.49 100.05
CA THR A 5 3.79 -23.89 101.45
C THR A 5 2.37 -24.36 101.69
N ALA A 6 2.24 -25.45 102.43
CA ALA A 6 0.97 -25.95 102.91
C ALA A 6 1.01 -25.90 104.44
N ASN A 7 0.06 -25.20 105.06
CA ASN A 7 0.05 -25.03 106.50
C ASN A 7 -0.18 -26.34 107.26
N GLN A 8 -0.93 -27.27 106.67
CA GLN A 8 -1.26 -28.56 107.26
C GLN A 8 -1.30 -29.64 106.18
N VAL A 9 -0.40 -30.62 106.29
CA VAL A 9 -0.41 -31.84 105.49
C VAL A 9 -0.41 -33.08 106.37
N SER A 10 -0.88 -34.20 105.83
CA SER A 10 -0.80 -35.51 106.48
C SER A 10 -0.24 -36.58 105.55
N ILE A 11 0.60 -37.46 106.08
CA ILE A 11 1.10 -38.64 105.37
C ILE A 11 1.38 -39.76 106.37
N ASN A 12 0.98 -40.99 106.03
CA ASN A 12 1.24 -42.16 106.84
C ASN A 12 2.54 -42.86 106.41
N ASN A 13 3.22 -43.51 107.37
CA ASN A 13 4.36 -44.37 107.12
C ASN A 13 4.02 -45.43 106.05
N GLY A 14 4.94 -45.62 105.10
CA GLY A 14 4.79 -46.54 103.97
C GLY A 14 3.92 -46.00 102.83
N GLN A 15 3.25 -44.85 102.97
CA GLN A 15 2.45 -44.24 101.90
C GLN A 15 3.26 -43.22 101.08
N LYS A 16 2.81 -42.93 99.86
CA LYS A 16 3.42 -41.90 98.99
C LYS A 16 2.64 -40.60 98.96
N ASN A 17 1.40 -40.60 99.42
CA ASN A 17 0.49 -39.48 99.22
C ASN A 17 0.54 -38.55 100.43
N VAL A 18 1.14 -37.38 100.24
CA VAL A 18 1.04 -36.27 101.20
C VAL A 18 -0.25 -35.54 100.88
N VAL A 19 -1.26 -35.67 101.75
CA VAL A 19 -2.57 -35.03 101.60
C VAL A 19 -2.51 -33.64 102.21
N VAL A 20 -2.83 -32.61 101.44
CA VAL A 20 -2.91 -31.21 101.89
C VAL A 20 -4.26 -30.99 102.55
N ASN A 21 -4.24 -30.75 103.86
CA ASN A 21 -5.45 -30.55 104.65
C ASN A 21 -5.91 -29.08 104.70
N SER A 22 -4.99 -28.14 104.50
CA SER A 22 -5.22 -26.69 104.57
C SER A 22 -5.68 -26.04 103.25
N ASN A 23 -5.98 -26.85 102.22
CA ASN A 23 -6.56 -26.44 100.93
C ASN A 23 -5.72 -25.49 100.05
N GLU A 24 -4.42 -25.34 100.29
CA GLU A 24 -3.55 -24.62 99.34
C GLU A 24 -3.39 -25.44 98.04
N SER A 25 -3.53 -24.79 96.88
CA SER A 25 -3.40 -25.44 95.57
C SER A 25 -1.91 -25.61 95.20
N PRO A 26 -1.44 -26.83 94.91
CA PRO A 26 -0.05 -27.09 94.54
C PRO A 26 0.24 -26.83 93.04
N GLU A 27 -0.46 -25.89 92.40
CA GLU A 27 -0.29 -25.56 90.97
C GLU A 27 1.13 -25.13 90.57
N GLY A 28 1.94 -24.65 91.52
CA GLY A 28 3.35 -24.30 91.32
C GLY A 28 4.35 -25.42 91.63
N VAL A 29 3.90 -26.61 92.04
CA VAL A 29 4.75 -27.74 92.44
C VAL A 29 5.01 -28.65 91.24
N SER A 30 6.29 -28.87 90.93
CA SER A 30 6.69 -29.67 89.77
C SER A 30 7.26 -31.03 90.19
N LYS A 31 7.19 -32.01 89.26
CA LYS A 31 7.90 -33.28 89.42
C LYS A 31 9.40 -33.03 89.58
N GLY A 32 10.02 -33.69 90.56
CA GLY A 32 11.43 -33.54 90.90
C GLY A 32 11.68 -32.50 91.99
N ASP A 33 10.70 -31.67 92.37
CA ASP A 33 10.80 -30.79 93.54
C ASP A 33 10.85 -31.61 94.84
N PHE A 34 11.38 -31.04 95.91
CA PHE A 34 11.44 -31.72 97.20
C PHE A 34 10.42 -31.13 98.17
N ILE A 35 9.59 -31.96 98.80
CA ILE A 35 8.72 -31.54 99.90
C ILE A 35 9.37 -31.87 101.24
N HIS A 36 9.43 -30.87 102.11
CA HIS A 36 9.84 -30.98 103.50
C HIS A 36 8.60 -30.89 104.38
N VAL A 37 8.29 -31.94 105.13
CA VAL A 37 7.12 -32.02 106.02
C VAL A 37 7.61 -32.04 107.46
N GLY A 38 7.17 -31.09 108.29
CA GLY A 38 7.64 -30.94 109.67
C GLY A 38 9.16 -30.71 109.74
N THR A 39 9.88 -31.57 110.46
CA THR A 39 11.35 -31.53 110.62
C THR A 39 12.06 -32.70 109.94
N PHE A 40 11.39 -33.44 109.05
CA PHE A 40 11.91 -34.67 108.46
C PHE A 40 12.65 -34.42 107.16
N THR A 41 13.58 -35.30 106.78
CA THR A 41 14.36 -35.15 105.54
C THR A 41 13.46 -34.93 104.32
N PRO A 42 13.78 -33.95 103.45
CA PRO A 42 12.98 -33.68 102.26
C PRO A 42 12.79 -34.92 101.38
N MET A 43 11.60 -35.08 100.81
CA MET A 43 11.24 -36.18 99.93
C MET A 43 10.95 -35.67 98.52
N GLU A 44 11.44 -36.36 97.50
CA GLU A 44 11.22 -35.97 96.11
C GLU A 44 9.77 -36.21 95.68
N ILE A 45 9.21 -35.24 94.97
CA ILE A 45 7.82 -35.23 94.49
C ILE A 45 7.78 -35.87 93.10
N ASN A 46 6.88 -36.82 92.90
CA ASN A 46 6.62 -37.44 91.61
C ASN A 46 5.61 -36.65 90.77
N ARG A 47 4.53 -36.18 91.39
CA ARG A 47 3.45 -35.39 90.76
C ARG A 47 2.51 -34.84 91.82
N THR A 48 1.60 -33.97 91.40
CA THR A 48 0.48 -33.48 92.21
C THR A 48 -0.85 -33.79 91.50
N TYR A 49 -1.91 -34.02 92.27
CA TYR A 49 -3.27 -34.25 91.74
C TYR A 49 -4.31 -34.00 92.83
N VAL A 50 -5.60 -34.07 92.47
CA VAL A 50 -6.71 -34.03 93.43
C VAL A 50 -7.23 -35.45 93.61
N ASP A 51 -7.37 -35.91 94.86
CA ASP A 51 -7.89 -37.24 95.15
C ASP A 51 -9.42 -37.34 95.00
N SER A 52 -9.95 -38.55 95.15
CA SER A 52 -11.40 -38.81 95.08
C SER A 52 -12.23 -38.14 96.18
N SER A 53 -11.58 -37.57 97.21
CA SER A 53 -12.22 -36.80 98.29
C SER A 53 -12.13 -35.29 98.07
N GLY A 54 -11.65 -34.85 96.90
CA GLY A 54 -11.52 -33.44 96.55
C GLY A 54 -10.34 -32.73 97.21
N LYS A 55 -9.38 -33.46 97.82
CA LYS A 55 -8.21 -32.87 98.46
C LYS A 55 -7.00 -32.87 97.52
N HIS A 56 -6.19 -31.82 97.62
CA HIS A 56 -4.90 -31.77 96.91
C HIS A 56 -3.92 -32.77 97.53
N VAL A 57 -3.27 -33.57 96.67
CA VAL A 57 -2.29 -34.59 97.04
C VAL A 57 -0.99 -34.33 96.32
N ILE A 58 0.10 -34.37 97.08
CA ILE A 58 1.48 -34.36 96.57
C ILE A 58 2.01 -35.79 96.71
N GLU A 59 2.17 -36.48 95.59
CA GLU A 59 2.66 -37.86 95.57
C GLU A 59 4.19 -37.85 95.55
N LEU A 60 4.79 -38.53 96.52
CA LEU A 60 6.23 -38.72 96.64
C LEU A 60 6.70 -39.80 95.67
N LEU A 61 7.92 -39.64 95.16
CA LEU A 61 8.57 -40.65 94.32
C LEU A 61 8.78 -41.97 95.07
N LYS A 62 9.21 -41.87 96.33
CA LYS A 62 9.42 -43.00 97.25
C LYS A 62 8.44 -42.93 98.43
N ALA A 63 8.09 -44.10 98.98
CA ALA A 63 7.21 -44.18 100.15
C ALA A 63 7.82 -43.44 101.35
N TRP A 64 6.96 -42.81 102.15
CA TRP A 64 7.33 -42.08 103.36
C TRP A 64 7.85 -43.05 104.42
N GLY A 65 9.16 -43.05 104.63
CA GLY A 65 9.83 -43.96 105.57
C GLY A 65 9.78 -43.50 107.03
N ASN A 66 9.27 -42.30 107.31
CA ASN A 66 9.22 -41.74 108.66
C ASN A 66 7.90 -42.05 109.36
N SER A 67 7.78 -41.75 110.66
CA SER A 67 6.54 -41.92 111.41
C SER A 67 5.38 -41.12 110.79
N ASN A 68 4.14 -41.56 111.05
CA ASN A 68 2.92 -40.90 110.55
C ASN A 68 2.92 -39.42 110.94
N GLN A 69 2.67 -38.55 109.98
CA GLN A 69 2.54 -37.11 110.19
C GLN A 69 1.09 -36.71 109.97
N SER A 70 0.56 -35.92 110.91
CA SER A 70 -0.78 -35.35 110.83
C SER A 70 -0.73 -33.85 111.06
N ASN A 71 -1.40 -33.10 110.17
CA ASN A 71 -1.53 -31.64 110.18
C ASN A 71 -0.21 -30.88 110.39
N GLN A 72 0.89 -31.41 109.85
CA GLN A 72 2.19 -30.76 109.94
C GLN A 72 2.35 -29.70 108.84
N PRO A 73 3.09 -28.62 109.08
CA PRO A 73 3.45 -27.71 108.00
C PRO A 73 4.34 -28.41 106.97
N ALA A 74 4.17 -28.07 105.71
CA ALA A 74 5.05 -28.52 104.64
C ALA A 74 5.47 -27.37 103.74
N ILE A 75 6.71 -27.44 103.27
CA ILE A 75 7.25 -26.53 102.27
C ILE A 75 7.81 -27.35 101.11
N VAL A 76 7.48 -26.93 99.90
CA VAL A 76 8.09 -27.46 98.67
C VAL A 76 9.26 -26.58 98.30
N ILE A 77 10.41 -27.21 98.19
CA ILE A 77 11.67 -26.66 97.72
C ILE A 77 11.73 -26.94 96.21
N PRO A 78 11.50 -25.94 95.35
CA PRO A 78 11.57 -26.13 93.92
C PRO A 78 13.00 -26.47 93.48
N THR A 79 13.12 -27.37 92.52
CA THR A 79 14.39 -27.79 91.93
C THR A 79 14.65 -27.10 90.59
N THR A 80 15.90 -27.13 90.14
CA THR A 80 16.30 -26.50 88.86
C THR A 80 15.90 -27.30 87.62
N VAL A 81 15.03 -28.32 87.71
CA VAL A 81 14.72 -29.23 86.60
C VAL A 81 14.09 -28.48 85.42
N GLN A 82 13.04 -27.69 85.64
CA GLN A 82 12.44 -26.86 84.57
C GLN A 82 13.40 -25.77 84.04
N PHE A 83 14.26 -25.24 84.91
CA PHE A 83 15.30 -24.30 84.52
C PHE A 83 16.34 -24.97 83.61
N LYS A 84 16.73 -26.22 83.89
CA LYS A 84 17.65 -27.01 83.06
C LYS A 84 17.05 -27.30 81.68
N ASP A 85 15.77 -27.64 81.61
CA ASP A 85 15.10 -27.89 80.33
C ASP A 85 14.98 -26.60 79.49
N THR A 86 14.64 -25.47 80.14
CA THR A 86 14.59 -24.15 79.48
C THR A 86 15.98 -23.69 79.02
N VAL A 87 17.01 -23.87 79.84
CA VAL A 87 18.40 -23.56 79.48
C VAL A 87 18.87 -24.44 78.33
N LYS A 88 18.49 -25.73 78.30
CA LYS A 88 18.82 -26.64 77.20
C LYS A 88 18.13 -26.23 75.88
N ALA A 89 16.88 -25.78 75.94
CA ALA A 89 16.17 -25.24 74.78
C ALA A 89 16.83 -23.95 74.25
N LEU A 90 17.17 -23.01 75.14
CA LEU A 90 17.88 -21.78 74.79
C LEU A 90 19.28 -22.06 74.22
N GLN A 91 20.01 -23.01 74.80
CA GLN A 91 21.31 -23.44 74.27
C GLN A 91 21.18 -24.06 72.88
N THR A 92 20.11 -24.80 72.62
CA THR A 92 19.85 -25.40 71.30
C THR A 92 19.50 -24.33 70.27
N ALA A 93 18.65 -23.36 70.61
CA ALA A 93 18.33 -22.22 69.75
C ALA A 93 19.55 -21.33 69.45
N ASN A 94 20.34 -21.00 70.47
CA ASN A 94 21.57 -20.23 70.31
C ASN A 94 22.62 -20.99 69.49
N ARG A 95 22.74 -22.31 69.68
CA ARG A 95 23.63 -23.14 68.88
C ARG A 95 23.21 -23.13 67.41
N LEU A 96 21.94 -23.38 67.12
CA LEU A 96 21.40 -23.33 65.75
C LEU A 96 21.64 -21.97 65.08
N LEU A 97 21.43 -20.87 65.82
CA LEU A 97 21.69 -19.52 65.32
C LEU A 97 23.19 -19.31 65.05
N ASN A 98 24.05 -19.66 65.99
CA ASN A 98 25.49 -19.50 65.88
C ASN A 98 26.07 -20.36 64.73
N ASP A 99 25.65 -21.62 64.62
CA ASP A 99 26.07 -22.55 63.58
C ASP A 99 25.70 -22.04 62.18
N ASN A 100 24.53 -21.40 62.03
CA ASN A 100 24.09 -20.79 60.77
C ASN A 100 24.55 -19.35 60.56
N THR A 101 25.16 -18.68 61.56
CA THR A 101 25.56 -17.26 61.42
C THR A 101 26.62 -17.07 60.34
N GLN A 102 27.62 -17.95 60.29
CA GLN A 102 28.62 -17.92 59.23
C GLN A 102 27.99 -18.27 57.87
N ALA A 103 27.05 -19.22 57.84
CA ALA A 103 26.31 -19.58 56.63
C ALA A 103 25.49 -18.39 56.07
N MET A 104 24.86 -17.58 56.91
CA MET A 104 24.17 -16.35 56.49
C MET A 104 25.12 -15.31 55.91
N GLN A 105 26.26 -15.08 56.54
CA GLN A 105 27.27 -14.15 56.01
C GLN A 105 27.82 -14.63 54.68
N ASP A 106 28.13 -15.92 54.57
CA ASP A 106 28.63 -16.55 53.35
C ASP A 106 27.56 -16.53 52.23
N TRP A 107 26.29 -16.74 52.56
CA TRP A 107 25.17 -16.64 51.63
C TRP A 107 25.10 -15.26 50.93
N GLN A 108 25.37 -14.18 51.67
CA GLN A 108 25.34 -12.82 51.12
C GLN A 108 26.64 -12.43 50.40
N THR A 109 27.79 -12.93 50.86
CA THR A 109 29.10 -12.38 50.48
C THR A 109 29.91 -13.26 49.53
N LYS A 110 29.69 -14.58 49.51
CA LYS A 110 30.45 -15.54 48.69
C LYS A 110 29.68 -15.98 47.44
N THR A 111 30.38 -16.55 46.47
CA THR A 111 29.83 -17.23 45.28
C THR A 111 29.78 -18.75 45.51
N GLY A 112 28.85 -19.44 44.85
CA GLY A 112 28.63 -20.90 44.98
C GLY A 112 27.37 -21.28 45.77
N THR A 113 27.51 -22.27 46.66
CA THR A 113 26.44 -22.76 47.54
C THR A 113 26.87 -22.73 48.99
N VAL A 114 25.91 -22.64 49.90
CA VAL A 114 26.12 -22.64 51.35
C VAL A 114 25.10 -23.57 51.99
N ALA A 115 25.52 -24.27 53.05
CA ALA A 115 24.66 -25.20 53.77
C ALA A 115 24.06 -24.54 55.01
N PHE A 116 22.73 -24.59 55.14
CA PHE A 116 22.03 -24.24 56.37
C PHE A 116 21.61 -25.50 57.10
N VAL A 117 21.82 -25.53 58.42
CA VAL A 117 21.40 -26.64 59.28
C VAL A 117 20.01 -26.31 59.84
N ASP A 118 19.06 -27.23 59.72
CA ASP A 118 17.73 -27.07 60.32
C ASP A 118 17.70 -27.47 61.82
N ALA A 119 16.53 -27.32 62.45
CA ALA A 119 16.37 -27.65 63.87
C ALA A 119 16.55 -29.16 64.20
N ALA A 120 16.51 -30.03 63.19
CA ALA A 120 16.76 -31.47 63.33
C ALA A 120 18.23 -31.85 63.05
N GLY A 121 19.09 -30.88 62.72
CA GLY A 121 20.51 -31.10 62.41
C GLY A 121 20.76 -31.50 60.96
N VAL A 122 19.78 -31.35 60.06
CA VAL A 122 19.91 -31.69 58.64
C VAL A 122 20.41 -30.48 57.85
N SER A 123 21.47 -30.67 57.08
CA SER A 123 22.03 -29.63 56.20
C SER A 123 21.29 -29.55 54.87
N GLN A 124 20.81 -28.36 54.50
CA GLN A 124 20.26 -28.04 53.19
C GLN A 124 21.20 -27.10 52.43
N SER A 125 21.56 -27.44 51.20
CA SER A 125 22.41 -26.62 50.35
C SER A 125 21.58 -25.61 49.54
N ILE A 126 21.92 -24.32 49.64
CA ILE A 126 21.23 -23.22 48.97
C ILE A 126 22.26 -22.41 48.17
N LYS A 127 21.88 -21.90 47.00
CA LYS A 127 22.71 -20.98 46.21
C LYS A 127 22.90 -19.65 46.96
N THR A 128 24.11 -19.11 46.92
CA THR A 128 24.39 -17.78 47.49
C THR A 128 23.74 -16.67 46.66
N LEU A 129 23.51 -15.50 47.27
CA LEU A 129 22.92 -14.35 46.58
C LEU A 129 23.76 -13.92 45.37
N LYS A 130 25.09 -13.87 45.52
CA LYS A 130 26.00 -13.55 44.42
C LYS A 130 25.98 -14.61 43.32
N GLN A 131 25.82 -15.89 43.66
CA GLN A 131 25.71 -16.95 42.66
C GLN A 131 24.43 -16.81 41.84
N MET A 132 23.29 -16.55 42.50
CA MET A 132 22.02 -16.31 41.82
C MET A 132 22.08 -15.06 40.93
N GLN A 133 22.75 -14.00 41.39
CA GLN A 133 22.93 -12.79 40.59
C GLN A 133 23.81 -13.06 39.35
N ILE A 134 24.93 -13.77 39.51
CA ILE A 134 25.79 -14.17 38.37
C ILE A 134 25.02 -15.02 37.37
N GLU A 135 24.25 -16.00 37.84
CA GLU A 135 23.43 -16.85 36.96
C GLU A 135 22.35 -16.04 36.24
N ASN A 136 21.70 -15.09 36.94
CA ASN A 136 20.71 -14.20 36.34
C ASN A 136 21.33 -13.24 35.32
N ASP A 137 22.50 -12.66 35.62
CA ASP A 137 23.23 -11.77 34.71
C ASP A 137 23.76 -12.55 33.48
N ALA A 138 24.15 -13.81 33.66
CA ALA A 138 24.56 -14.70 32.56
C ALA A 138 23.37 -15.10 31.67
N LEU A 139 22.20 -15.35 32.26
CA LEU A 139 20.97 -15.64 31.51
C LEU A 139 20.44 -14.39 30.81
N HIS A 140 20.52 -13.22 31.45
CA HIS A 140 19.98 -11.96 30.97
C HIS A 140 21.05 -10.85 30.90
N PRO A 141 22.06 -10.97 30.01
CA PRO A 141 23.18 -10.01 29.95
C PRO A 141 22.75 -8.58 29.60
N TYR A 142 21.59 -8.41 28.95
CA TYR A 142 20.99 -7.13 28.61
C TYR A 142 19.52 -7.08 29.08
N PRO A 143 19.23 -6.93 30.38
CA PRO A 143 17.87 -7.01 30.92
C PRO A 143 16.96 -5.85 30.46
N TRP A 144 17.55 -4.79 29.91
CA TRP A 144 16.87 -3.63 29.35
C TRP A 144 16.49 -3.80 27.87
N ALA A 145 16.99 -4.82 27.18
CA ALA A 145 16.72 -5.06 25.78
C ALA A 145 15.50 -5.98 25.59
N MET A 146 14.68 -5.70 24.58
CA MET A 146 13.62 -6.60 24.15
C MET A 146 14.22 -7.93 23.67
N ARG A 147 13.64 -9.05 24.10
CA ARG A 147 14.04 -10.39 23.64
C ARG A 147 13.34 -10.75 22.33
N LYS A 148 13.98 -11.60 21.53
CA LYS A 148 13.40 -12.14 20.28
C LYS A 148 12.00 -12.69 20.48
N VAL A 149 11.76 -13.46 21.55
CA VAL A 149 10.45 -14.04 21.85
C VAL A 149 9.37 -12.97 22.08
N GLU A 150 9.72 -11.86 22.72
CA GLU A 150 8.81 -10.73 22.95
C GLU A 150 8.53 -10.00 21.63
N PHE A 151 9.58 -9.81 20.81
CA PHE A 151 9.45 -9.16 19.51
C PHE A 151 8.55 -9.96 18.55
N GLU A 152 8.74 -11.27 18.47
CA GLU A 152 7.91 -12.15 17.64
C GLU A 152 6.46 -12.25 18.17
N ALA A 153 6.24 -12.18 19.48
CA ALA A 153 4.89 -12.10 20.04
C ALA A 153 4.18 -10.80 19.60
N LYS A 154 4.89 -9.66 19.55
CA LYS A 154 4.36 -8.40 19.03
C LYS A 154 4.06 -8.47 17.54
N ARG A 155 4.94 -9.09 16.74
CA ARG A 155 4.69 -9.31 15.31
C ARG A 155 3.42 -10.14 15.10
N LYS A 156 3.26 -11.23 15.85
CA LYS A 156 2.06 -12.06 15.80
C LYS A 156 0.81 -11.27 16.16
N GLN A 157 0.85 -10.49 17.23
CA GLN A 157 -0.27 -9.61 17.62
C GLN A 157 -0.64 -8.62 16.49
N ASN A 158 0.35 -8.03 15.82
CA ASN A 158 0.11 -7.13 14.69
C ASN A 158 -0.49 -7.88 13.49
N ASN A 159 -0.03 -9.09 13.20
CA ASN A 159 -0.60 -9.93 12.15
C ASN A 159 -2.04 -10.37 12.45
N GLU A 160 -2.41 -10.53 13.74
CA GLU A 160 -3.80 -10.76 14.16
C GLU A 160 -4.65 -9.47 14.10
N MET A 161 -4.02 -8.31 14.24
CA MET A 161 -4.68 -7.00 14.25
C MET A 161 -5.01 -6.49 12.84
N PHE A 162 -4.05 -6.58 11.92
CA PHE A 162 -4.16 -6.08 10.55
C PHE A 162 -4.66 -7.17 9.58
N ALA A 163 -5.29 -6.75 8.47
CA ALA A 163 -5.74 -7.67 7.43
C ALA A 163 -4.60 -8.09 6.49
N ALA A 164 -3.62 -7.21 6.29
CA ALA A 164 -2.48 -7.43 5.41
C ALA A 164 -1.31 -6.49 5.77
N SER A 165 -0.17 -6.71 5.11
CA SER A 165 0.88 -5.69 5.01
C SER A 165 0.37 -4.48 4.21
N GLY A 166 0.75 -3.27 4.63
CA GLY A 166 0.24 -2.04 4.05
C GLY A 166 0.47 -0.81 4.93
N PHE A 167 -0.27 0.27 4.68
CA PHE A 167 -0.18 1.51 5.46
C PHE A 167 -1.11 1.46 6.67
N VAL A 168 -0.56 1.59 7.87
CA VAL A 168 -1.33 1.75 9.11
C VAL A 168 -1.86 3.18 9.20
N HIS A 169 -1.01 4.15 8.85
CA HIS A 169 -1.38 5.54 8.63
C HIS A 169 -0.68 6.07 7.38
N PHE A 170 -1.40 6.86 6.58
CA PHE A 170 -0.85 7.45 5.36
C PHE A 170 0.04 8.67 5.62
N GLY A 171 -0.09 9.31 6.78
CA GLY A 171 0.49 10.61 7.07
C GLY A 171 -0.42 11.76 6.61
N LYS A 172 -0.24 12.94 7.20
CA LYS A 172 -0.91 14.17 6.75
C LYS A 172 -0.14 14.78 5.58
N ARG A 173 -0.80 15.59 4.76
CA ARG A 173 -0.16 16.29 3.63
C ARG A 173 -0.15 17.80 3.85
N LEU A 174 0.68 18.50 3.08
CA LEU A 174 0.53 19.95 2.94
C LEU A 174 -0.60 20.24 1.95
N ASP A 175 -1.43 21.23 2.27
CA ASP A 175 -2.51 21.69 1.40
C ASP A 175 -2.33 23.19 1.12
N SER A 176 -1.78 23.48 -0.07
CA SER A 176 -1.55 24.85 -0.55
C SER A 176 -1.45 24.85 -2.07
N SER A 177 -1.48 26.04 -2.69
CA SER A 177 -1.32 26.19 -4.15
C SER A 177 0.04 25.73 -4.69
N SER A 178 1.02 25.45 -3.81
CA SER A 178 2.34 24.99 -4.19
C SER A 178 2.44 23.46 -4.35
N TYR A 179 1.41 22.73 -3.93
CA TYR A 179 1.38 21.27 -3.91
C TYR A 179 0.12 20.73 -4.56
N GLU A 180 0.23 19.59 -5.21
CA GLU A 180 -0.89 18.88 -5.80
C GLU A 180 -1.17 17.61 -4.99
N THR A 181 -2.39 17.51 -4.46
CA THR A 181 -2.82 16.33 -3.71
C THR A 181 -2.99 15.16 -4.68
N ILE A 182 -2.34 14.04 -4.38
CA ILE A 182 -2.53 12.79 -5.11
C ILE A 182 -3.59 11.95 -4.42
N ASN A 183 -3.38 11.71 -3.13
CA ASN A 183 -4.29 10.99 -2.24
C ASN A 183 -3.90 11.31 -0.78
N GLU A 184 -4.57 10.69 0.20
CA GLU A 184 -4.26 10.89 1.61
C GLU A 184 -2.76 10.63 1.88
N GLY A 185 -2.11 11.59 2.55
CA GLY A 185 -0.68 11.55 2.86
C GLY A 185 0.31 11.59 1.70
N MET A 186 -0.12 11.71 0.42
CA MET A 186 0.79 11.77 -0.73
C MET A 186 0.48 12.94 -1.66
N TYR A 187 1.53 13.66 -2.05
CA TYR A 187 1.43 14.88 -2.83
C TYR A 187 2.72 15.16 -3.61
N SER A 188 2.61 15.87 -4.73
CA SER A 188 3.74 16.37 -5.51
C SER A 188 3.85 17.89 -5.40
N GLY A 189 4.98 18.46 -5.81
CA GLY A 189 5.05 19.89 -6.11
C GLY A 189 4.09 20.29 -7.25
N SER A 190 3.75 21.57 -7.31
CA SER A 190 2.99 22.15 -8.44
C SER A 190 3.91 22.93 -9.38
N VAL A 191 3.58 22.92 -10.67
CA VAL A 191 4.36 23.63 -11.71
C VAL A 191 4.40 25.13 -11.46
N SER A 192 3.33 25.69 -10.88
CA SER A 192 3.23 27.12 -10.57
C SER A 192 4.25 27.60 -9.53
N SER A 193 4.70 26.71 -8.63
CA SER A 193 5.61 27.04 -7.54
C SER A 193 7.07 26.68 -7.83
N GLY A 194 7.32 25.88 -8.88
CA GLY A 194 8.64 25.40 -9.26
C GLY A 194 9.37 24.59 -8.20
N SER A 195 8.70 24.21 -7.10
CA SER A 195 9.31 23.64 -5.90
C SER A 195 8.92 22.17 -5.73
N TYR A 196 9.88 21.30 -5.37
CA TYR A 196 9.66 19.89 -5.00
C TYR A 196 8.93 19.07 -6.07
N LEU A 197 9.24 19.35 -7.33
CA LEU A 197 8.66 18.66 -8.47
C LEU A 197 9.40 17.35 -8.78
N ASP A 198 10.64 17.17 -8.33
CA ASP A 198 11.53 16.05 -8.69
C ASP A 198 11.31 14.74 -7.91
N GLY A 199 10.30 14.69 -7.05
CA GLY A 199 9.95 13.50 -6.26
C GLY A 199 8.51 13.50 -5.75
N LEU A 200 8.13 12.40 -5.09
CA LEU A 200 6.84 12.31 -4.38
C LEU A 200 7.04 12.53 -2.89
N ASN A 201 6.16 13.30 -2.27
CA ASN A 201 6.22 13.60 -0.84
C ASN A 201 5.23 12.69 -0.09
N LEU A 202 5.67 12.16 1.07
CA LEU A 202 4.87 11.29 1.93
C LEU A 202 4.80 11.85 3.36
N GLY A 203 3.60 12.17 3.83
CA GLY A 203 3.44 12.74 5.16
C GLY A 203 4.08 14.12 5.32
N VAL A 204 3.90 14.71 6.49
CA VAL A 204 4.66 15.89 6.94
C VAL A 204 5.57 15.52 8.09
N THR A 205 6.58 16.33 8.36
CA THR A 205 7.54 16.10 9.45
C THR A 205 6.83 15.94 10.80
N GLU A 206 7.28 14.98 11.61
CA GLU A 206 6.69 14.75 12.91
C GLU A 206 6.65 16.02 13.78
N GLY A 207 5.50 16.26 14.44
CA GLY A 207 5.32 17.40 15.35
C GLY A 207 4.95 18.74 14.71
N THR A 208 4.93 18.87 13.37
CA THR A 208 4.44 20.09 12.70
C THR A 208 2.92 20.26 12.83
N SER A 209 2.44 21.52 12.84
CA SER A 209 1.01 21.86 12.84
C SER A 209 0.43 22.11 11.45
N LEU A 210 1.26 22.07 10.40
CA LEU A 210 0.86 22.39 9.02
C LEU A 210 0.20 21.21 8.27
N GLY A 211 0.17 20.03 8.88
CA GLY A 211 -0.42 18.85 8.29
C GLY A 211 -1.94 18.96 8.17
N SER A 212 -2.45 18.63 6.98
CA SER A 212 -3.87 18.53 6.62
C SER A 212 -4.22 17.10 6.17
N GLY A 213 -5.51 16.79 6.08
CA GLY A 213 -6.01 15.46 5.69
C GLY A 213 -6.66 14.69 6.84
N LEU A 214 -7.19 13.51 6.52
CA LEU A 214 -7.91 12.61 7.42
C LEU A 214 -6.98 11.68 8.23
N SER A 215 -5.69 11.58 7.87
CA SER A 215 -4.72 10.76 8.60
C SER A 215 -4.56 11.23 10.05
N LYS A 216 -4.55 10.27 10.98
CA LYS A 216 -4.39 10.51 12.42
C LYS A 216 -2.97 10.93 12.82
N SER A 217 -1.98 10.65 11.98
CA SER A 217 -0.57 10.99 12.22
C SER A 217 -0.01 11.91 11.14
N ASN A 218 0.97 12.74 11.51
CA ASN A 218 1.72 13.59 10.59
C ASN A 218 2.52 12.77 9.58
N THR A 219 3.27 11.79 10.07
CA THR A 219 4.09 10.90 9.24
C THR A 219 3.33 9.63 8.85
N PRO A 220 3.72 8.95 7.76
CA PRO A 220 3.21 7.61 7.46
C PRO A 220 3.73 6.58 8.47
N SER A 221 2.97 5.49 8.62
CA SER A 221 3.43 4.26 9.27
C SER A 221 2.98 3.05 8.46
N ILE A 222 3.88 2.08 8.30
CA ILE A 222 3.64 0.88 7.49
C ILE A 222 3.82 -0.38 8.32
N ASN A 223 2.98 -1.37 8.06
CA ASN A 223 3.08 -2.72 8.60
C ASN A 223 3.59 -3.64 7.48
N ILE A 224 4.71 -4.33 7.71
CA ILE A 224 5.20 -5.36 6.80
C ILE A 224 5.49 -6.61 7.63
N ALA A 225 4.74 -7.69 7.39
CA ALA A 225 4.90 -8.97 8.10
C ALA A 225 4.90 -8.82 9.64
N GLY A 226 4.02 -7.97 10.15
CA GLY A 226 3.84 -7.69 11.59
C GLY A 226 4.82 -6.68 12.16
N VAL A 227 5.79 -6.19 11.37
CA VAL A 227 6.73 -5.15 11.80
C VAL A 227 6.18 -3.78 11.41
N ILE A 228 5.88 -2.95 12.42
CA ILE A 228 5.42 -1.58 12.22
C ILE A 228 6.63 -0.65 12.16
N THR A 229 6.73 0.13 11.09
CA THR A 229 7.77 1.15 10.93
C THR A 229 7.15 2.51 10.63
N LYS A 230 7.56 3.51 11.40
CA LYS A 230 7.23 4.92 11.15
C LYS A 230 8.21 5.51 10.14
N ILE A 231 7.70 6.23 9.16
CA ILE A 231 8.51 6.82 8.08
C ILE A 231 8.70 8.30 8.37
N ASP A 232 9.86 8.68 8.89
CA ASP A 232 10.17 10.07 9.23
C ASP A 232 11.59 10.45 8.77
N ARG A 233 11.70 11.66 8.21
CA ARG A 233 12.94 12.21 7.66
C ARG A 233 13.58 11.33 6.59
N LEU A 234 12.77 10.60 5.83
CA LEU A 234 13.23 9.78 4.71
C LEU A 234 13.78 10.67 3.60
N SER A 235 15.10 10.65 3.42
CA SER A 235 15.79 11.44 2.39
C SER A 235 15.52 12.96 2.43
N SER A 236 15.00 13.47 3.55
CA SER A 236 14.67 14.90 3.74
C SER A 236 15.01 15.36 5.17
N LEU A 237 15.56 16.57 5.26
CA LEU A 237 15.76 17.31 6.52
C LEU A 237 14.84 18.52 6.63
N GLN A 238 13.89 18.66 5.71
CA GLN A 238 13.02 19.81 5.67
C GLN A 238 12.07 19.85 6.86
N VAL A 239 11.73 21.06 7.30
CA VAL A 239 10.92 21.27 8.50
C VAL A 239 9.46 20.84 8.29
N ASN A 240 8.94 20.97 7.07
CA ASN A 240 7.52 20.73 6.75
C ASN A 240 7.28 19.52 5.86
N ILE A 241 8.31 19.01 5.18
CA ILE A 241 8.24 17.82 4.32
C ILE A 241 9.04 16.72 4.99
N GLY A 242 8.31 15.73 5.51
CA GLY A 242 8.89 14.65 6.28
C GLY A 242 9.70 13.69 5.42
N ASN A 243 9.23 13.37 4.22
CA ASN A 243 9.75 12.24 3.45
C ASN A 243 9.66 12.48 1.94
N ILE A 244 10.74 12.15 1.22
CA ILE A 244 10.81 12.26 -0.25
C ILE A 244 11.13 10.90 -0.86
N VAL A 245 10.27 10.45 -1.76
CA VAL A 245 10.50 9.32 -2.67
C VAL A 245 11.29 9.82 -3.87
N LYS A 246 12.47 9.23 -4.09
CA LYS A 246 13.33 9.55 -5.23
C LYS A 246 13.16 8.54 -6.35
N PHE A 247 13.28 9.00 -7.58
CA PHE A 247 13.16 8.19 -8.79
C PHE A 247 14.38 8.30 -9.69
N PRO A 248 14.66 7.29 -10.53
CA PRO A 248 15.72 7.34 -11.53
C PRO A 248 15.57 8.56 -12.46
N PRO A 249 16.67 9.10 -13.01
CA PRO A 249 16.64 10.16 -14.01
C PRO A 249 15.76 9.80 -15.22
N ALA A 250 15.17 10.80 -15.85
CA ALA A 250 14.35 10.63 -17.06
C ALA A 250 15.16 10.09 -18.24
N GLU A 251 14.53 9.29 -19.09
CA GLU A 251 15.16 8.71 -20.28
C GLU A 251 15.64 9.79 -21.25
N LYS A 252 16.86 9.64 -21.77
CA LYS A 252 17.44 10.51 -22.81
C LYS A 252 17.56 9.83 -24.18
N GLY A 253 16.96 8.64 -24.31
CA GLY A 253 16.88 7.90 -25.57
C GLY A 253 18.15 7.12 -25.95
N ASP A 254 19.07 6.89 -25.01
CA ASP A 254 20.29 6.11 -25.21
C ASP A 254 20.19 4.68 -24.66
N ARG A 255 19.07 4.29 -24.05
CA ARG A 255 18.84 2.95 -23.51
C ARG A 255 17.90 2.15 -24.40
N THR A 256 18.26 0.91 -24.70
CA THR A 256 17.39 -0.06 -25.38
C THR A 256 16.97 -1.19 -24.45
N TYR A 257 15.81 -1.78 -24.72
CA TYR A 257 15.32 -2.99 -24.08
C TYR A 257 14.89 -4.01 -25.12
N ASP A 258 15.38 -5.23 -24.98
CA ASP A 258 15.02 -6.36 -25.83
C ASP A 258 14.05 -7.30 -25.15
N SER A 259 12.79 -7.27 -25.61
CA SER A 259 11.70 -8.10 -25.08
C SER A 259 11.90 -9.61 -25.29
N ALA A 260 12.76 -10.03 -26.24
CA ALA A 260 13.07 -11.44 -26.47
C ALA A 260 14.18 -11.98 -25.57
N THR A 261 15.00 -11.11 -24.96
CA THR A 261 16.13 -11.51 -24.09
C THR A 261 16.03 -10.95 -22.67
N GLY A 262 15.15 -9.98 -22.43
CA GLY A 262 15.02 -9.27 -21.16
C GLY A 262 16.18 -8.31 -20.86
N LEU A 263 17.08 -8.07 -21.82
CA LEU A 263 18.28 -7.25 -21.61
C LEU A 263 17.99 -5.77 -21.84
N SER A 264 18.45 -4.94 -20.90
CA SER A 264 18.47 -3.48 -21.03
C SER A 264 19.91 -3.01 -21.18
N VAL A 265 20.21 -2.24 -22.23
CA VAL A 265 21.57 -1.79 -22.56
C VAL A 265 21.59 -0.28 -22.74
N THR A 266 22.49 0.40 -22.03
CA THR A 266 22.77 1.83 -22.22
C THR A 266 23.89 2.01 -23.24
N HIS A 267 23.63 2.78 -24.29
CA HIS A 267 24.55 3.09 -25.37
C HIS A 267 25.23 4.43 -25.12
N ALA A 268 26.34 4.71 -25.82
CA ALA A 268 27.06 5.97 -25.66
C ALA A 268 26.26 7.20 -26.12
N THR A 269 25.35 7.02 -27.10
CA THR A 269 24.50 8.09 -27.64
C THR A 269 23.13 7.54 -28.03
N SER A 270 22.14 8.44 -28.12
CA SER A 270 20.80 8.11 -28.63
C SER A 270 20.84 7.59 -30.07
N GLY A 271 21.69 8.17 -30.93
CA GLY A 271 21.85 7.74 -32.32
C GLY A 271 22.27 6.27 -32.44
N ILE A 272 23.20 5.81 -31.57
CA ILE A 272 23.62 4.39 -31.53
C ILE A 272 22.46 3.52 -31.05
N ALA A 273 21.76 3.93 -29.98
CA ALA A 273 20.63 3.18 -29.44
C ALA A 273 19.53 2.96 -30.50
N PHE A 274 19.12 4.02 -31.21
CA PHE A 274 18.13 3.91 -32.30
C PHE A 274 18.62 3.08 -33.48
N SER A 275 19.92 3.11 -33.79
CA SER A 275 20.50 2.28 -34.87
C SER A 275 20.57 0.80 -34.49
N SER A 276 20.48 0.47 -33.20
CA SER A 276 20.47 -0.90 -32.68
C SER A 276 19.07 -1.52 -32.55
N GLU A 277 18.01 -0.78 -32.88
CA GLU A 277 16.65 -1.32 -32.78
C GLU A 277 16.44 -2.51 -33.71
N THR A 278 15.74 -3.53 -33.19
CA THR A 278 15.26 -4.69 -33.95
C THR A 278 13.75 -4.80 -33.76
N GLU A 279 13.13 -5.91 -34.14
CA GLU A 279 11.71 -6.14 -33.85
C GLU A 279 11.43 -6.13 -32.34
N THR A 280 12.32 -6.73 -31.54
CA THR A 280 12.16 -6.96 -30.10
C THR A 280 12.99 -6.01 -29.25
N ASN A 281 14.11 -5.50 -29.76
CA ASN A 281 14.96 -4.48 -29.14
C ASN A 281 14.50 -3.08 -29.52
N LYS A 282 14.01 -2.29 -28.55
CA LYS A 282 13.48 -0.94 -28.76
C LYS A 282 14.10 0.07 -27.81
N VAL A 283 14.29 1.31 -28.27
CA VAL A 283 14.69 2.42 -27.39
C VAL A 283 13.59 2.71 -26.37
N VAL A 284 13.98 2.89 -25.12
CA VAL A 284 13.05 3.19 -24.03
C VAL A 284 12.67 4.67 -24.06
N THR A 285 11.38 4.93 -24.29
CA THR A 285 10.79 6.27 -24.43
C THR A 285 9.47 6.45 -23.68
N GLU A 286 8.82 5.33 -23.33
CA GLU A 286 7.51 5.24 -22.67
C GLU A 286 7.67 4.45 -21.36
N ARG A 287 8.62 4.89 -20.52
CA ARG A 287 9.02 4.19 -19.29
C ARG A 287 8.02 4.40 -18.17
N VAL A 288 7.75 3.35 -17.41
CA VAL A 288 6.96 3.41 -16.17
C VAL A 288 7.80 2.91 -15.00
N ASP A 289 8.01 3.77 -14.00
CA ASP A 289 8.82 3.46 -12.83
C ASP A 289 7.92 2.88 -11.72
N MET A 290 8.41 1.88 -10.97
CA MET A 290 7.73 1.32 -9.79
C MET A 290 8.48 1.72 -8.53
N TRP A 291 7.78 2.00 -7.44
CA TRP A 291 8.41 2.29 -6.14
C TRP A 291 7.71 1.58 -4.98
N GLY A 292 8.43 1.44 -3.87
CA GLY A 292 7.93 0.75 -2.68
C GLY A 292 8.94 0.71 -1.54
N PHE A 293 8.64 -0.10 -0.53
CA PHE A 293 9.48 -0.30 0.65
C PHE A 293 9.95 -1.73 0.77
N GLU A 294 11.25 -1.90 1.00
CA GLU A 294 11.88 -3.18 1.26
C GLU A 294 12.18 -3.34 2.75
N ALA A 295 11.65 -4.40 3.38
CA ALA A 295 11.91 -4.73 4.78
C ALA A 295 12.79 -5.98 4.88
N PHE A 296 13.75 -5.96 5.81
CA PHE A 296 14.69 -7.06 6.01
C PHE A 296 15.24 -7.06 7.43
N LEU A 297 15.56 -8.25 7.92
CA LEU A 297 16.25 -8.43 9.19
C LEU A 297 17.77 -8.42 8.98
N ARG A 298 18.50 -7.78 9.89
CA ARG A 298 19.97 -7.82 9.91
C ARG A 298 20.52 -7.98 11.32
N GLU A 299 21.66 -8.66 11.41
CA GLU A 299 22.47 -8.75 12.62
C GLU A 299 23.32 -7.48 12.77
N LEU A 300 23.52 -7.02 14.01
CA LEU A 300 24.45 -5.93 14.31
C LEU A 300 25.83 -6.50 14.61
N THR A 301 26.82 -6.20 13.75
CA THR A 301 28.21 -6.66 13.88
C THR A 301 29.18 -5.48 13.96
N ASP A 302 30.49 -5.72 14.05
CA ASP A 302 31.50 -4.65 14.01
C ASP A 302 31.64 -4.05 12.60
N GLU A 303 31.35 -4.84 11.57
CA GLU A 303 31.33 -4.47 10.15
C GLU A 303 30.03 -3.76 9.75
N ASP A 304 28.91 -4.09 10.40
CA ASP A 304 27.61 -3.43 10.24
C ASP A 304 27.06 -2.88 11.58
N PRO A 305 27.72 -1.87 12.18
CA PRO A 305 27.47 -1.53 13.58
C PRO A 305 26.36 -0.49 13.78
N PHE A 306 25.87 0.17 12.74
CA PHE A 306 24.92 1.27 12.91
C PHE A 306 23.51 0.76 13.26
N VAL A 307 22.76 1.52 14.05
CA VAL A 307 21.30 1.40 14.19
C VAL A 307 20.62 2.69 13.75
N TYR A 308 19.44 2.56 13.17
CA TYR A 308 18.71 3.68 12.57
C TYR A 308 17.37 3.92 13.27
N GLN A 309 16.86 5.16 13.21
CA GLN A 309 15.57 5.50 13.78
C GLN A 309 14.47 4.64 13.14
N TYR A 310 13.68 3.95 13.95
CA TYR A 310 12.63 3.03 13.49
C TYR A 310 13.08 1.89 12.57
N GLY A 311 14.40 1.69 12.40
CA GLY A 311 14.96 0.80 11.38
C GLY A 311 15.04 1.40 9.97
N LEU A 312 14.71 2.68 9.77
CA LEU A 312 14.74 3.36 8.47
C LEU A 312 16.16 3.80 8.10
N ILE A 313 16.85 3.01 7.27
CA ILE A 313 18.28 3.20 7.00
C ILE A 313 18.61 4.49 6.23
N GLN A 314 17.62 5.06 5.54
CA GLN A 314 17.73 6.30 4.74
C GLN A 314 17.23 7.54 5.51
N SER A 315 16.92 7.40 6.81
CA SER A 315 16.49 8.55 7.61
C SER A 315 17.63 9.54 7.79
N LEU A 316 17.33 10.83 7.64
CA LEU A 316 18.28 11.92 7.92
C LEU A 316 18.07 12.51 9.32
N ALA A 317 17.26 11.88 10.17
CA ALA A 317 17.03 12.34 11.54
C ALA A 317 18.34 12.64 12.26
N THR A 318 18.36 13.77 12.99
CA THR A 318 19.55 14.25 13.68
C THR A 318 19.75 13.58 15.04
N THR A 319 18.72 12.88 15.54
CA THR A 319 18.75 12.17 16.81
C THR A 319 17.87 10.92 16.79
N ILE A 320 18.24 9.88 17.53
CA ILE A 320 17.41 8.70 17.88
C ILE A 320 17.18 8.72 19.39
N ASN A 321 15.93 8.90 19.85
CA ASN A 321 15.58 9.03 21.26
C ASN A 321 16.47 10.02 22.04
N GLY A 322 16.79 11.17 21.42
CA GLY A 322 17.64 12.22 21.98
C GLY A 322 19.16 11.96 21.87
N VAL A 323 19.59 10.84 21.30
CA VAL A 323 21.01 10.53 21.03
C VAL A 323 21.35 11.06 19.63
N SER A 324 22.37 11.91 19.51
CA SER A 324 22.83 12.43 18.22
C SER A 324 23.25 11.32 17.26
N THR A 325 22.84 11.45 16.00
CA THR A 325 23.20 10.52 14.92
C THR A 325 24.35 11.06 14.06
N SER A 326 25.10 10.18 13.42
CA SER A 326 26.09 10.51 12.39
C SER A 326 25.79 9.76 11.09
N ASN A 327 26.37 10.22 9.98
CA ASN A 327 26.32 9.47 8.72
C ASN A 327 26.97 8.10 8.94
N ASP A 328 26.31 7.04 8.50
CA ASP A 328 26.93 5.73 8.41
C ASP A 328 27.94 5.76 7.26
N THR A 329 29.24 5.71 7.58
CA THR A 329 30.33 5.64 6.60
C THR A 329 30.98 4.26 6.52
N LYS A 330 30.45 3.28 7.27
CA LYS A 330 30.92 1.89 7.23
C LYS A 330 30.40 1.18 5.98
N ARG A 331 29.14 1.43 5.62
CA ARG A 331 28.51 0.88 4.41
C ARG A 331 28.74 1.80 3.19
N PRO A 332 28.88 1.26 1.96
CA PRO A 332 28.96 2.07 0.75
C PRO A 332 27.64 2.83 0.49
N ALA A 333 27.68 3.86 -0.37
CA ALA A 333 26.49 4.67 -0.66
C ALA A 333 25.36 3.84 -1.28
N MET A 334 25.73 2.82 -2.07
CA MET A 334 24.83 1.90 -2.76
C MET A 334 23.87 1.15 -1.82
N TYR A 335 24.29 0.93 -0.57
CA TYR A 335 23.45 0.30 0.46
C TYR A 335 22.16 1.09 0.74
N PHE A 336 22.24 2.42 0.59
CA PHE A 336 21.17 3.38 0.91
C PHE A 336 20.42 3.90 -0.32
N SER A 337 20.76 3.42 -1.52
CA SER A 337 20.20 3.94 -2.77
C SER A 337 18.70 3.68 -2.90
N TRP A 338 17.95 4.70 -3.33
CA TRP A 338 16.58 4.51 -3.81
C TRP A 338 16.56 3.74 -5.12
N TYR A 339 17.44 4.08 -6.06
CA TYR A 339 17.53 3.48 -7.37
C TYR A 339 18.99 3.26 -7.78
N GLU A 340 19.20 2.47 -8.85
CA GLU A 340 20.54 2.22 -9.38
C GLU A 340 21.23 3.53 -9.83
N GLY A 341 22.36 3.85 -9.20
CA GLY A 341 23.10 5.09 -9.44
C GLY A 341 22.83 6.23 -8.44
N ASP A 342 21.89 6.07 -7.49
CA ASP A 342 21.70 7.02 -6.39
C ASP A 342 22.82 6.89 -5.35
N ILE A 343 23.57 7.96 -5.11
CA ILE A 343 24.65 8.00 -4.11
C ILE A 343 24.40 9.01 -2.99
N GLU A 344 23.25 9.69 -3.01
CA GLU A 344 22.96 10.85 -2.14
C GLU A 344 21.99 10.50 -1.01
N SER A 345 21.38 9.32 -1.01
CA SER A 345 20.36 8.92 -0.04
C SER A 345 20.90 8.28 1.25
N ARG A 346 22.19 8.49 1.55
CA ARG A 346 22.85 7.98 2.76
C ARG A 346 22.15 8.51 4.02
N GLY A 347 21.65 7.60 4.84
CA GLY A 347 21.03 7.93 6.12
C GLY A 347 22.00 8.10 7.27
N LYS A 348 21.44 8.46 8.43
CA LYS A 348 22.12 8.70 9.69
C LYS A 348 21.67 7.70 10.74
N GLY A 349 22.60 7.30 11.60
CA GLY A 349 22.33 6.39 12.71
C GLY A 349 23.31 6.57 13.86
N VAL A 350 23.30 5.62 14.78
CA VAL A 350 24.24 5.54 15.90
C VAL A 350 25.05 4.26 15.76
N ASN A 351 26.37 4.35 15.83
CA ASN A 351 27.22 3.16 15.90
C ASN A 351 26.96 2.42 17.22
N TRP A 352 26.20 1.34 17.15
CA TRP A 352 25.76 0.52 18.28
C TRP A 352 26.95 -0.07 19.04
N GLN A 353 27.93 -0.59 18.31
CA GLN A 353 29.11 -1.24 18.90
C GLN A 353 29.98 -0.25 19.68
N ALA A 354 30.13 0.98 19.18
CA ALA A 354 30.87 2.04 19.88
C ALA A 354 30.04 2.80 20.92
N ALA A 355 28.71 2.64 20.93
CA ALA A 355 27.83 3.35 21.86
C ALA A 355 28.02 2.86 23.30
N SER A 356 28.01 3.80 24.25
CA SER A 356 27.97 3.48 25.68
C SER A 356 26.69 2.75 26.05
N GLU A 357 26.72 2.00 27.16
CA GLU A 357 25.56 1.26 27.64
C GLU A 357 24.34 2.18 27.87
N THR A 358 24.55 3.35 28.49
CA THR A 358 23.50 4.36 28.69
C THR A 358 22.84 4.78 27.37
N THR A 359 23.62 4.89 26.29
CA THR A 359 23.11 5.23 24.96
C THR A 359 22.32 4.06 24.37
N ARG A 360 22.84 2.83 24.46
CA ARG A 360 22.13 1.62 24.00
C ARG A 360 20.80 1.43 24.73
N ILE A 361 20.77 1.63 26.04
CA ILE A 361 19.55 1.58 26.87
C ILE A 361 18.51 2.57 26.37
N LYS A 362 18.89 3.83 26.11
CA LYS A 362 17.94 4.85 25.62
C LYS A 362 17.29 4.47 24.30
N ILE A 363 18.06 3.90 23.37
CA ILE A 363 17.59 3.53 22.03
C ILE A 363 16.74 2.25 22.10
N ALA A 364 17.19 1.20 22.81
CA ALA A 364 16.48 -0.08 22.87
C ALA A 364 15.21 -0.06 23.73
N ARG A 365 15.07 0.90 24.65
CA ARG A 365 13.82 1.09 25.42
C ARG A 365 12.64 1.50 24.55
N ASP A 366 12.89 2.11 23.40
CA ASP A 366 11.83 2.43 22.45
C ASP A 366 11.63 1.26 21.49
N PRO A 367 10.53 0.50 21.62
CA PRO A 367 10.30 -0.66 20.79
C PRO A 367 10.05 -0.31 19.32
N LEU A 368 9.76 0.95 18.99
CA LEU A 368 9.57 1.38 17.60
C LEU A 368 10.88 1.35 16.80
N ASN A 369 12.04 1.32 17.46
CA ASN A 369 13.33 1.14 16.80
C ASN A 369 13.56 -0.27 16.26
N ASN A 370 12.67 -1.21 16.58
CA ASN A 370 12.67 -2.58 16.06
C ASN A 370 13.99 -3.33 16.29
N ILE A 371 14.58 -3.17 17.48
CA ILE A 371 15.81 -3.84 17.91
C ILE A 371 15.45 -4.92 18.95
N TYR A 372 16.03 -6.10 18.82
CA TYR A 372 15.92 -7.16 19.82
C TYR A 372 17.24 -7.90 20.02
N PHE A 373 17.37 -8.56 21.18
CA PHE A 373 18.46 -9.49 21.48
C PHE A 373 17.98 -10.94 21.31
N ASP A 374 18.76 -11.74 20.58
CA ASP A 374 18.50 -13.18 20.41
C ASP A 374 19.34 -13.98 21.42
N ASP A 375 18.67 -14.60 22.40
CA ASP A 375 19.33 -15.41 23.42
C ASP A 375 20.04 -16.64 22.85
N VAL A 376 19.62 -17.12 21.67
CA VAL A 376 20.22 -18.30 21.02
C VAL A 376 21.55 -17.95 20.37
N THR A 377 21.63 -16.81 19.68
CA THR A 377 22.87 -16.39 18.98
C THR A 377 23.76 -15.50 19.84
N GLY A 378 23.22 -14.90 20.90
CA GLY A 378 23.91 -13.93 21.74
C GLY A 378 24.14 -12.59 21.04
N LYS A 379 23.33 -12.26 20.02
CA LYS A 379 23.52 -11.09 19.14
C LYS A 379 22.29 -10.18 19.15
N PHE A 380 22.53 -8.91 18.83
CA PHE A 380 21.47 -7.95 18.56
C PHE A 380 21.09 -7.96 17.08
N TYR A 381 19.80 -7.81 16.82
CA TYR A 381 19.25 -7.66 15.48
C TYR A 381 18.41 -6.39 15.41
N GLN A 382 18.34 -5.81 14.22
CA GLN A 382 17.39 -4.75 13.91
C GLN A 382 16.59 -5.14 12.66
N TRP A 383 15.26 -5.02 12.73
CA TRP A 383 14.46 -4.99 11.51
C TRP A 383 14.63 -3.64 10.84
N CYS A 384 15.06 -3.67 9.59
CA CYS A 384 15.33 -2.49 8.80
C CYS A 384 14.36 -2.37 7.63
N ILE A 385 14.18 -1.12 7.21
CA ILE A 385 13.39 -0.78 6.04
C ILE A 385 14.13 0.25 5.18
N ARG A 386 13.90 0.19 3.87
CA ARG A 386 14.33 1.23 2.93
C ARG A 386 13.31 1.45 1.84
N GLY A 387 13.26 2.67 1.33
CA GLY A 387 12.60 2.99 0.08
C GLY A 387 13.43 2.55 -1.11
N ARG A 388 12.78 1.95 -2.11
CA ARG A 388 13.39 1.62 -3.41
C ARG A 388 12.47 2.03 -4.56
N SER A 389 13.06 2.44 -5.66
CA SER A 389 12.41 2.72 -6.93
C SER A 389 13.19 2.06 -8.08
N PHE A 390 12.45 1.67 -9.12
CA PHE A 390 12.96 0.87 -10.22
C PHE A 390 12.51 1.50 -11.54
N ALA A 391 13.48 1.86 -12.37
CA ALA A 391 13.22 2.31 -13.73
C ALA A 391 12.66 1.14 -14.53
N GLY A 392 11.46 1.26 -15.12
CA GLY A 392 10.89 0.19 -15.96
C GLY A 392 11.90 -0.34 -16.99
N ALA A 393 11.98 -1.66 -17.13
CA ALA A 393 13.04 -2.28 -17.95
C ALA A 393 12.93 -1.85 -19.42
N GLY A 394 11.70 -1.67 -19.92
CA GLY A 394 11.40 -1.21 -21.27
C GLY A 394 10.25 -0.21 -21.34
N ASN A 395 9.50 -0.25 -22.44
CA ASN A 395 8.33 0.59 -22.67
C ASN A 395 7.06 -0.09 -22.14
N GLY A 396 6.22 0.65 -21.42
CA GLY A 396 4.93 0.18 -20.92
C GLY A 396 4.88 -0.09 -19.42
N ASP A 397 3.68 -0.49 -18.98
CA ASP A 397 3.34 -0.87 -17.61
C ASP A 397 4.00 -2.20 -17.21
N TRP A 398 4.06 -2.43 -15.90
CA TRP A 398 4.60 -3.65 -15.32
C TRP A 398 3.60 -4.80 -15.43
N LEU A 399 4.08 -5.98 -15.82
CA LEU A 399 3.26 -7.17 -16.01
C LEU A 399 2.62 -7.68 -14.71
N ASN A 400 3.41 -7.87 -13.64
CA ASN A 400 2.90 -8.41 -12.37
C ASN A 400 3.36 -7.54 -11.21
N LEU A 401 2.47 -6.68 -10.71
CA LEU A 401 2.66 -5.95 -9.45
C LEU A 401 1.82 -6.50 -8.29
N GLU A 402 0.67 -7.11 -8.61
CA GLU A 402 -0.35 -7.57 -7.64
C GLU A 402 -0.63 -9.06 -7.75
N SER A 403 0.14 -9.80 -8.55
CA SER A 403 -0.11 -11.22 -8.75
C SER A 403 0.13 -11.97 -7.44
N PRO A 404 -0.89 -12.62 -6.85
CA PRO A 404 -0.69 -13.36 -5.61
C PRO A 404 0.16 -14.62 -5.85
N THR A 405 0.22 -15.12 -7.08
CA THR A 405 0.93 -16.36 -7.46
C THR A 405 2.17 -16.12 -8.33
N GLY A 406 2.33 -14.93 -8.90
CA GLY A 406 3.41 -14.57 -9.81
C GLY A 406 4.60 -13.89 -9.12
N GLY A 407 5.73 -13.86 -9.83
CA GLY A 407 6.90 -13.08 -9.41
C GLY A 407 6.69 -11.61 -9.72
N LEU A 408 7.26 -10.72 -8.90
CA LEU A 408 7.28 -9.29 -9.15
C LEU A 408 8.18 -9.02 -10.37
N GLN A 409 7.56 -8.73 -11.52
CA GLN A 409 8.26 -8.69 -12.81
C GLN A 409 7.70 -7.63 -13.76
N PHE A 410 8.59 -7.15 -14.64
CA PHE A 410 8.25 -6.16 -15.65
C PHE A 410 7.56 -6.76 -16.89
N ALA A 411 8.06 -7.86 -17.47
CA ALA A 411 7.56 -8.40 -18.76
C ALA A 411 7.75 -9.93 -18.91
N ASN A 412 7.16 -10.50 -19.99
CA ASN A 412 7.20 -11.91 -20.44
C ASN A 412 7.19 -11.94 -22.00
N PRO A 413 7.71 -12.94 -22.76
CA PRO A 413 8.06 -14.33 -22.41
C PRO A 413 9.38 -14.51 -21.67
N VAL A 414 10.25 -13.49 -21.62
CA VAL A 414 11.48 -13.53 -20.81
C VAL A 414 11.28 -12.71 -19.53
N PRO A 415 11.08 -13.38 -18.38
CA PRO A 415 10.84 -12.72 -17.11
C PRO A 415 11.97 -11.79 -16.69
N THR A 416 11.61 -10.54 -16.44
CA THR A 416 12.51 -9.52 -15.90
C THR A 416 12.10 -9.22 -14.46
N TYR A 417 12.60 -10.01 -13.51
CA TYR A 417 12.20 -9.97 -12.09
C TYR A 417 12.92 -8.89 -11.30
N ILE A 418 12.28 -8.35 -10.27
CA ILE A 418 12.94 -7.47 -9.30
C ILE A 418 13.82 -8.28 -8.34
N GLY A 419 15.05 -7.77 -8.15
CA GLY A 419 16.02 -8.34 -7.23
C GLY A 419 15.86 -7.85 -5.78
N SER A 420 15.90 -8.77 -4.81
CA SER A 420 16.00 -8.45 -3.38
C SER A 420 17.39 -7.93 -3.01
N HIS A 421 17.46 -6.90 -2.17
CA HIS A 421 18.73 -6.30 -1.73
C HIS A 421 19.09 -6.68 -0.28
N GLY A 422 18.14 -6.61 0.65
CA GLY A 422 18.34 -6.85 2.10
C GLY A 422 19.66 -6.32 2.74
N ALA A 423 20.39 -7.11 3.51
CA ALA A 423 21.62 -6.67 4.19
C ALA A 423 22.86 -6.55 3.27
N LEU A 424 22.76 -6.76 1.95
CA LEU A 424 23.89 -6.65 1.02
C LEU A 424 24.26 -5.19 0.75
N ASP A 425 25.52 -4.92 0.41
CA ASP A 425 26.02 -3.58 0.04
C ASP A 425 25.56 -3.09 -1.34
N THR A 426 25.21 -4.03 -2.22
CA THR A 426 24.75 -3.79 -3.58
C THR A 426 23.57 -4.68 -3.92
N ALA A 427 22.63 -4.13 -4.67
CA ALA A 427 21.43 -4.83 -5.12
C ALA A 427 21.61 -5.41 -6.53
N TYR A 428 20.89 -6.49 -6.81
CA TYR A 428 20.43 -6.74 -8.17
C TYR A 428 19.20 -5.87 -8.44
N THR A 429 19.27 -4.95 -9.41
CA THR A 429 18.07 -4.21 -9.87
C THR A 429 17.11 -5.19 -10.53
N TYR A 430 17.62 -5.94 -11.52
CA TYR A 430 16.92 -7.00 -12.22
C TYR A 430 17.61 -8.34 -11.99
N SER A 431 16.85 -9.33 -11.53
CA SER A 431 17.35 -10.65 -11.15
C SER A 431 17.08 -11.66 -12.27
N PRO A 432 18.08 -12.45 -12.72
CA PRO A 432 17.88 -13.41 -13.79
C PRO A 432 16.91 -14.54 -13.37
N PRO A 433 16.24 -15.22 -14.32
CA PRO A 433 15.22 -16.23 -14.01
C PRO A 433 15.70 -17.43 -13.17
N THR A 434 17.00 -17.65 -13.07
CA THR A 434 17.62 -18.74 -12.30
C THR A 434 18.08 -18.32 -10.89
N SER A 435 18.03 -17.02 -10.57
CA SER A 435 18.53 -16.47 -9.30
C SER A 435 17.56 -16.69 -8.13
N SER A 436 18.05 -16.84 -6.90
CA SER A 436 17.18 -16.92 -5.71
C SER A 436 16.75 -15.54 -5.17
N TYR A 437 17.36 -14.45 -5.63
CA TYR A 437 17.10 -13.07 -5.14
C TYR A 437 15.82 -12.45 -5.69
N ARG A 438 14.73 -13.20 -5.89
CA ARG A 438 13.51 -12.69 -6.56
C ARG A 438 12.35 -12.54 -5.59
N TYR A 439 11.51 -11.54 -5.82
CA TYR A 439 10.26 -11.34 -5.10
C TYR A 439 9.09 -12.10 -5.73
N TRP A 440 8.27 -12.72 -4.90
CA TRP A 440 7.10 -13.49 -5.26
C TRP A 440 5.89 -13.11 -4.41
N GLY A 441 4.71 -13.21 -5.02
CA GLY A 441 3.43 -13.06 -4.32
C GLY A 441 3.18 -14.18 -3.30
N PRO A 442 2.35 -13.93 -2.28
CA PRO A 442 2.22 -14.79 -1.11
C PRO A 442 1.59 -16.18 -1.37
N LEU A 443 0.83 -16.35 -2.45
CA LEU A 443 0.24 -17.64 -2.83
C LEU A 443 1.13 -18.45 -3.79
N ALA A 444 2.38 -18.02 -4.03
CA ALA A 444 3.35 -18.80 -4.80
C ALA A 444 3.92 -19.94 -3.94
N SER A 445 3.23 -21.08 -3.95
CA SER A 445 3.37 -22.21 -3.00
C SER A 445 4.80 -22.75 -2.77
N ASN A 446 5.73 -22.54 -3.70
CA ASN A 446 7.12 -23.04 -3.60
C ASN A 446 8.19 -21.92 -3.61
N ALA A 447 7.80 -20.65 -3.73
CA ALA A 447 8.72 -19.53 -3.93
C ALA A 447 8.60 -18.43 -2.85
N SER A 448 7.74 -18.64 -1.85
CA SER A 448 7.47 -17.70 -0.75
C SER A 448 7.48 -18.42 0.61
N PRO A 449 8.67 -18.79 1.13
CA PRO A 449 8.79 -19.53 2.40
C PRO A 449 8.31 -18.73 3.63
N SER A 450 8.13 -17.42 3.48
CA SER A 450 7.63 -16.50 4.50
C SER A 450 6.43 -15.70 3.98
N ALA A 451 5.49 -16.37 3.31
CA ALA A 451 4.35 -15.72 2.67
C ALA A 451 3.51 -14.89 3.67
N GLU A 452 3.21 -13.65 3.29
CA GLU A 452 2.44 -12.68 4.08
C GLU A 452 1.49 -11.92 3.15
N THR A 453 0.22 -11.75 3.53
CA THR A 453 -0.77 -11.05 2.68
C THR A 453 -0.34 -9.61 2.40
N GLY A 454 -0.50 -9.16 1.15
CA GLY A 454 -0.25 -7.77 0.74
C GLY A 454 1.22 -7.39 0.53
N VAL A 455 2.15 -8.34 0.63
CA VAL A 455 3.58 -8.08 0.40
C VAL A 455 4.23 -9.19 -0.40
N ASN A 456 5.24 -8.84 -1.20
CA ASN A 456 6.04 -9.84 -1.89
C ASN A 456 7.16 -10.33 -0.99
N SER A 457 7.43 -11.63 -0.97
CA SER A 457 8.53 -12.21 -0.20
C SER A 457 9.64 -12.72 -1.13
N ASN A 458 10.88 -12.68 -0.68
CA ASN A 458 12.00 -13.18 -1.45
C ASN A 458 12.06 -14.71 -1.44
N ASN A 459 12.60 -15.28 -2.52
CA ASN A 459 12.87 -16.72 -2.63
C ASN A 459 14.28 -17.11 -2.10
N ALA A 460 15.01 -16.21 -1.43
CA ALA A 460 16.41 -16.44 -1.10
C ALA A 460 16.61 -17.02 0.31
N PRO A 461 17.14 -18.25 0.45
CA PRO A 461 17.63 -18.72 1.74
C PRO A 461 18.97 -18.04 2.08
N PHE A 462 18.98 -17.25 3.17
CA PHE A 462 20.11 -16.74 3.96
C PHE A 462 21.10 -15.71 3.36
N SER A 463 21.23 -15.52 2.04
CA SER A 463 22.32 -14.68 1.51
C SER A 463 22.07 -13.16 1.53
N SER A 464 20.82 -12.71 1.66
CA SER A 464 20.47 -11.28 1.63
C SER A 464 19.85 -10.76 2.93
N SER A 465 19.66 -11.59 3.96
CA SER A 465 19.07 -11.14 5.24
C SER A 465 19.33 -12.18 6.31
N ALA A 466 19.38 -11.74 7.57
CA ALA A 466 19.39 -12.67 8.68
C ALA A 466 18.08 -13.48 8.65
N ASN A 467 18.19 -14.81 8.81
CA ASN A 467 17.10 -15.79 8.67
C ASN A 467 16.46 -15.91 7.27
N GLY A 468 17.02 -15.27 6.23
CA GLY A 468 16.53 -15.40 4.86
C GLY A 468 15.20 -14.69 4.56
N VAL A 469 14.75 -13.79 5.43
CA VAL A 469 13.47 -13.08 5.29
C VAL A 469 13.66 -11.66 4.76
N CYS A 470 13.16 -11.40 3.56
CA CYS A 470 13.12 -10.07 2.95
C CYS A 470 11.81 -9.85 2.19
N TYR A 471 11.21 -8.68 2.38
CA TYR A 471 9.90 -8.34 1.86
C TYR A 471 9.94 -7.08 1.00
N PHE A 472 9.07 -7.01 -0.01
CA PHE A 472 8.86 -5.79 -0.79
C PHE A 472 7.38 -5.43 -0.91
N LEU A 473 7.03 -4.28 -0.32
CA LEU A 473 5.71 -3.66 -0.40
C LEU A 473 5.69 -2.68 -1.57
N VAL A 474 5.00 -3.05 -2.65
CA VAL A 474 4.77 -2.15 -3.79
C VAL A 474 3.84 -1.02 -3.36
N CYS A 475 4.22 0.22 -3.62
CA CYS A 475 3.44 1.40 -3.23
C CYS A 475 2.82 2.14 -4.42
N GLY A 476 3.34 1.96 -5.64
CA GLY A 476 2.73 2.53 -6.82
C GLY A 476 3.64 2.60 -8.04
N THR A 477 3.13 3.23 -9.10
CA THR A 477 3.86 3.45 -10.36
C THR A 477 3.72 4.89 -10.85
N VAL A 478 4.72 5.33 -11.61
CA VAL A 478 4.80 6.67 -12.21
C VAL A 478 5.17 6.54 -13.69
N SER A 479 4.36 7.09 -14.59
CA SER A 479 4.76 7.23 -15.99
C SER A 479 5.81 8.33 -16.11
N ARG A 480 6.85 8.10 -16.90
CA ARG A 480 7.95 9.07 -17.05
C ARG A 480 7.88 9.79 -18.38
N LEU A 481 7.96 11.11 -18.31
CA LEU A 481 8.35 11.93 -19.46
C LEU A 481 9.85 11.73 -19.74
N ASN A 482 10.25 12.01 -20.98
CA ASN A 482 11.63 11.84 -21.45
C ASN A 482 12.23 13.16 -21.97
N GLN A 483 13.55 13.19 -22.06
CA GLN A 483 14.33 14.39 -22.40
C GLN A 483 14.23 14.76 -23.90
N GLY A 484 13.70 13.88 -24.74
CA GLY A 484 13.51 14.14 -26.16
C GLY A 484 12.47 15.22 -26.42
N ALA A 485 12.51 15.79 -27.61
CA ALA A 485 11.54 16.81 -28.02
C ALA A 485 10.13 16.22 -28.16
N TYR A 486 9.11 16.95 -27.72
CA TYR A 486 7.71 16.52 -27.82
C TYR A 486 7.24 16.50 -29.28
N HIS A 487 6.67 15.38 -29.71
CA HIS A 487 5.95 15.25 -30.98
C HIS A 487 4.74 14.33 -30.80
N PRO A 488 3.54 14.68 -31.28
CA PRO A 488 2.30 13.93 -31.02
C PRO A 488 2.36 12.48 -31.54
N SER A 489 3.00 12.24 -32.69
CA SER A 489 3.23 10.89 -33.25
C SER A 489 4.46 10.18 -32.69
N PHE A 490 5.64 10.81 -32.84
CA PHE A 490 6.92 10.13 -32.69
C PHE A 490 7.45 10.08 -31.25
N ASN A 491 7.15 11.08 -30.43
CA ASN A 491 7.60 11.13 -29.04
C ASN A 491 6.57 11.85 -28.14
N PRO A 492 5.39 11.24 -27.91
CA PRO A 492 4.34 11.86 -27.11
C PRO A 492 4.69 11.99 -25.62
N MET A 493 5.73 11.29 -25.16
CA MET A 493 6.29 11.39 -23.80
C MET A 493 7.47 12.38 -23.71
N GLY A 494 7.86 13.02 -24.82
CA GLY A 494 8.89 14.05 -24.82
C GLY A 494 8.47 15.31 -24.10
N ALA A 495 9.44 16.03 -23.53
CA ALA A 495 9.24 17.33 -22.89
C ALA A 495 10.04 18.47 -23.54
N GLY A 496 11.09 18.16 -24.31
CA GLY A 496 11.95 19.17 -24.94
C GLY A 496 11.31 19.87 -26.15
N THR A 497 12.00 20.90 -26.66
CA THR A 497 11.68 21.57 -27.93
C THR A 497 12.72 21.25 -29.01
N PHE A 498 12.45 21.66 -30.26
CA PHE A 498 13.39 21.58 -31.38
C PHE A 498 14.08 22.94 -31.59
N ARG A 499 15.28 22.96 -32.16
CA ARG A 499 15.95 24.19 -32.66
C ARG A 499 16.08 24.16 -34.17
N SER A 500 15.98 25.33 -34.81
CA SER A 500 16.30 25.52 -36.23
C SER A 500 17.76 25.96 -36.40
N ALA A 501 18.43 25.53 -37.47
CA ALA A 501 19.81 25.91 -37.78
C ALA A 501 19.96 27.36 -38.25
N THR A 502 18.87 28.00 -38.67
CA THR A 502 18.88 29.40 -39.11
C THR A 502 18.54 30.38 -37.99
N ASN A 503 17.93 29.90 -36.89
CA ASN A 503 17.54 30.74 -35.77
C ASN A 503 17.42 29.89 -34.49
N LEU A 504 18.30 30.15 -33.51
CA LEU A 504 18.55 29.36 -32.30
C LEU A 504 17.41 29.37 -31.25
N GLY A 505 16.18 29.73 -31.63
CA GLY A 505 15.03 29.77 -30.72
C GLY A 505 14.37 28.40 -30.52
N HIS A 506 13.64 28.26 -29.42
CA HIS A 506 12.79 27.12 -29.08
C HIS A 506 11.64 26.97 -30.10
N ARG A 507 11.52 25.82 -30.74
CA ARG A 507 10.49 25.56 -31.76
C ARG A 507 9.65 24.33 -31.40
N PRO A 508 8.31 24.44 -31.47
CA PRO A 508 7.44 23.28 -31.32
C PRO A 508 7.47 22.38 -32.58
N TRP A 509 6.95 21.16 -32.46
CA TRP A 509 6.91 20.17 -33.54
C TRP A 509 6.23 20.64 -34.83
N TYR A 510 5.27 21.56 -34.72
CA TYR A 510 4.45 22.05 -35.83
C TYR A 510 5.03 23.31 -36.49
N HIS A 511 6.19 23.80 -36.04
CA HIS A 511 6.81 24.97 -36.65
C HIS A 511 7.28 24.66 -38.08
N ARG A 512 7.05 25.57 -39.03
CA ARG A 512 7.33 25.34 -40.46
C ARG A 512 8.78 24.91 -40.74
N ASP A 513 9.75 25.48 -40.01
CA ASP A 513 11.18 25.18 -40.17
C ASP A 513 11.57 23.77 -39.68
N ILE A 514 10.71 23.16 -38.85
CA ILE A 514 11.00 21.92 -38.14
C ILE A 514 10.15 20.76 -38.67
N ALA A 515 8.85 20.98 -38.90
CA ALA A 515 7.88 19.93 -39.16
C ALA A 515 8.28 19.01 -40.33
N SER A 516 8.81 19.59 -41.40
CA SER A 516 9.27 18.85 -42.58
C SER A 516 10.61 18.15 -42.41
N ASN A 517 11.21 18.13 -41.22
CA ASN A 517 12.49 17.47 -40.95
C ASN A 517 12.35 16.38 -39.87
N ILE A 518 11.23 16.32 -39.17
CA ILE A 518 10.91 15.24 -38.22
C ILE A 518 10.44 14.03 -39.03
N ARG A 519 11.19 12.93 -38.96
CA ARG A 519 10.94 11.72 -39.79
C ARG A 519 10.76 10.45 -38.99
N SER A 520 11.21 10.44 -37.74
CA SER A 520 11.23 9.27 -36.89
C SER A 520 11.24 9.67 -35.42
N LYS A 521 11.03 8.68 -34.56
CA LYS A 521 11.28 8.79 -33.13
C LYS A 521 12.74 9.19 -32.83
N SER A 522 13.71 8.70 -33.61
CA SER A 522 15.12 9.07 -33.43
C SER A 522 15.39 10.57 -33.63
N THR A 523 14.69 11.24 -34.56
CA THR A 523 14.85 12.71 -34.75
C THR A 523 14.48 13.50 -33.49
N CYS A 524 13.56 12.99 -32.67
CA CYS A 524 13.21 13.60 -31.39
C CYS A 524 14.34 13.51 -30.34
N PHE A 525 15.42 12.78 -30.63
CA PHE A 525 16.56 12.55 -29.73
C PHE A 525 17.94 12.77 -30.37
N SER A 526 18.02 13.01 -31.68
CA SER A 526 19.27 12.84 -32.44
C SER A 526 20.23 14.03 -32.39
N GLY A 527 19.80 15.22 -32.00
CA GLY A 527 20.66 16.41 -31.89
C GLY A 527 21.34 16.90 -33.18
N VAL A 528 21.41 16.12 -34.26
CA VAL A 528 21.98 16.47 -35.56
C VAL A 528 21.30 15.67 -36.68
N LEU A 529 20.74 16.39 -37.64
CA LEU A 529 20.85 16.17 -39.10
C LEU A 529 20.21 17.39 -39.81
N GLY A 530 20.95 18.02 -40.72
CA GLY A 530 20.45 18.97 -41.73
C GLY A 530 20.04 20.39 -41.27
N ALA A 531 19.40 20.54 -40.10
CA ALA A 531 19.08 21.83 -39.51
C ALA A 531 18.59 21.76 -38.04
N LEU A 532 18.54 20.58 -37.41
CA LEU A 532 17.81 20.39 -36.16
C LEU A 532 18.72 19.93 -35.02
N GLY A 533 18.85 20.78 -34.00
CA GLY A 533 19.42 20.43 -32.71
C GLY A 533 18.33 20.26 -31.66
N LEU A 534 18.53 19.35 -30.71
CA LEU A 534 17.79 19.43 -29.46
C LEU A 534 18.29 20.65 -28.69
N ASP A 535 17.37 21.38 -28.07
CA ASP A 535 17.78 22.26 -26.99
C ASP A 535 18.05 21.40 -25.75
N THR A 536 19.33 21.06 -25.52
CA THR A 536 19.74 20.24 -24.37
C THR A 536 19.46 20.93 -23.03
N ALA A 537 19.08 22.20 -23.03
CA ALA A 537 18.66 22.92 -21.84
C ALA A 537 17.15 22.88 -21.59
N ASP A 538 16.31 22.46 -22.54
CA ASP A 538 14.85 22.53 -22.47
C ASP A 538 14.17 21.29 -21.89
N GLY A 539 12.88 21.43 -21.55
CA GLY A 539 12.04 20.34 -21.08
C GLY A 539 12.28 19.96 -19.63
N ARG A 540 13.13 20.71 -18.90
CA ARG A 540 13.41 20.53 -17.47
C ARG A 540 12.93 21.72 -16.65
N ILE A 541 12.64 21.49 -15.37
CA ILE A 541 12.09 22.50 -14.45
C ILE A 541 12.88 23.82 -14.51
N ILE A 542 14.22 23.74 -14.41
CA ILE A 542 15.08 24.93 -14.37
C ILE A 542 15.09 25.75 -15.67
N SER A 543 14.69 25.17 -16.81
CA SER A 543 14.65 25.90 -18.08
C SER A 543 13.40 26.75 -18.24
N ALA A 544 12.31 26.39 -17.53
CA ALA A 544 10.98 26.97 -17.69
C ALA A 544 10.37 26.85 -19.10
N PHE A 545 11.00 26.11 -20.02
CA PHE A 545 10.53 25.89 -21.40
C PHE A 545 10.16 24.43 -21.63
N SER A 546 8.90 24.18 -21.99
CA SER A 546 8.39 22.84 -22.34
C SER A 546 7.85 22.85 -23.77
N GLY A 547 8.14 21.78 -24.52
CA GLY A 547 7.57 21.55 -25.85
C GLY A 547 6.15 20.99 -25.82
N ARG A 548 5.64 20.65 -24.64
CA ARG A 548 4.34 19.98 -24.46
C ARG A 548 3.18 20.96 -24.46
N PRO A 549 1.97 20.52 -24.88
CA PRO A 549 0.77 21.34 -24.79
C PRO A 549 0.33 21.66 -23.35
N ASP A 550 0.76 20.86 -22.37
CA ASP A 550 0.44 20.99 -20.95
C ASP A 550 1.54 21.66 -20.11
N GLY A 551 2.64 22.08 -20.74
CA GLY A 551 3.74 22.75 -20.06
C GLY A 551 4.57 21.87 -19.12
N ARG A 552 4.41 20.54 -19.16
CA ARG A 552 5.10 19.61 -18.24
C ARG A 552 6.59 19.40 -18.60
N PHE A 553 7.39 19.06 -17.59
CA PHE A 553 8.85 18.87 -17.63
C PHE A 553 9.24 17.41 -17.32
N TYR A 554 10.36 16.92 -17.85
CA TYR A 554 10.75 15.51 -17.74
C TYR A 554 11.32 15.11 -16.37
N ASP A 555 11.91 16.08 -15.66
CA ASP A 555 12.55 15.92 -14.35
C ASP A 555 11.57 16.16 -13.20
N ALA A 556 10.28 16.34 -13.51
CA ALA A 556 9.20 16.40 -12.55
C ALA A 556 8.44 15.06 -12.42
N ILE A 557 7.76 14.87 -11.29
CA ILE A 557 6.83 13.80 -10.98
C ILE A 557 5.46 14.43 -10.68
N TYR A 558 4.51 14.23 -11.57
CA TYR A 558 3.18 14.85 -11.51
C TYR A 558 2.17 14.06 -10.67
N ALA A 559 1.11 14.72 -10.21
CA ALA A 559 0.07 14.06 -9.42
C ALA A 559 -0.82 13.07 -10.21
N SER A 560 -0.84 13.22 -11.54
CA SER A 560 -1.67 12.45 -12.46
C SER A 560 -1.17 12.58 -13.91
N GLY A 561 -1.73 11.78 -14.83
CA GLY A 561 -1.47 11.86 -16.27
C GLY A 561 -0.04 11.52 -16.71
N GLN A 562 0.35 11.97 -17.90
CA GLN A 562 1.68 11.71 -18.46
C GLN A 562 2.78 12.39 -17.63
N GLY A 563 3.75 11.62 -17.13
CA GLY A 563 4.79 12.12 -16.23
C GLY A 563 4.41 12.04 -14.75
N GLY A 564 3.25 11.48 -14.42
CA GLY A 564 2.72 11.47 -13.07
C GLY A 564 2.40 10.09 -12.54
N VAL A 565 1.85 10.07 -11.32
CA VAL A 565 1.38 8.84 -10.66
C VAL A 565 0.34 8.14 -11.52
N CYS A 566 0.65 6.93 -11.95
CA CYS A 566 -0.24 6.05 -12.70
C CYS A 566 -1.06 5.16 -11.76
N ARG A 567 -0.44 4.67 -10.70
CA ARG A 567 -1.10 3.85 -9.68
C ARG A 567 -0.67 4.29 -8.29
N ASP A 568 -1.63 4.51 -7.41
CA ASP A 568 -1.41 4.62 -5.96
C ASP A 568 -1.85 3.30 -5.31
N MET A 569 -0.88 2.43 -5.03
CA MET A 569 -1.11 1.09 -4.50
C MET A 569 -0.87 1.05 -2.98
N ARG A 570 -0.90 2.22 -2.32
CA ARG A 570 -0.83 2.32 -0.87
C ARG A 570 -2.19 1.92 -0.30
N TYR A 571 -2.35 0.62 -0.05
CA TYR A 571 -3.55 0.09 0.60
C TYR A 571 -3.42 0.15 2.13
N SER A 572 -4.54 0.35 2.80
CA SER A 572 -4.61 0.30 4.26
C SER A 572 -4.28 -1.10 4.77
N ALA A 573 -3.47 -1.21 5.83
CA ALA A 573 -3.24 -2.47 6.54
C ALA A 573 -4.48 -2.90 7.34
N TRP A 574 -5.38 -1.97 7.66
CA TRP A 574 -6.63 -2.26 8.34
C TRP A 574 -7.62 -2.96 7.40
N GLY A 575 -8.32 -3.96 7.94
CA GLY A 575 -9.37 -4.64 7.21
C GLY A 575 -10.53 -3.71 6.87
N LEU A 576 -11.05 -3.82 5.66
CA LEU A 576 -12.20 -3.07 5.19
C LEU A 576 -13.45 -3.41 6.00
N THR A 577 -14.24 -2.38 6.25
CA THR A 577 -15.57 -2.43 6.83
C THR A 577 -16.64 -2.10 5.78
N LYS A 578 -17.92 -2.30 6.11
CA LYS A 578 -19.03 -1.87 5.25
C LYS A 578 -19.05 -0.36 5.00
N GLN A 579 -18.57 0.42 5.98
CA GLN A 579 -18.48 1.87 5.84
C GLN A 579 -17.42 2.23 4.78
N ASP A 580 -16.29 1.53 4.71
CA ASP A 580 -15.25 1.80 3.72
C ASP A 580 -15.74 1.58 2.28
N PHE A 581 -16.57 0.55 2.04
CA PHE A 581 -17.23 0.36 0.74
C PHE A 581 -18.17 1.52 0.41
N SER A 582 -18.94 1.99 1.40
CA SER A 582 -19.87 3.11 1.21
C SER A 582 -19.14 4.43 0.92
N GLU A 583 -18.03 4.69 1.63
CA GLU A 583 -17.17 5.84 1.38
C GLU A 583 -16.46 5.76 0.02
N GLY A 584 -16.05 4.55 -0.39
CA GLY A 584 -15.50 4.27 -1.72
C GLY A 584 -16.50 4.57 -2.83
N ASP A 585 -17.71 4.03 -2.73
CA ASP A 585 -18.83 4.28 -3.64
C ASP A 585 -19.15 5.78 -3.75
N LEU A 586 -19.23 6.47 -2.61
CA LEU A 586 -19.45 7.92 -2.59
C LEU A 586 -18.33 8.69 -3.32
N LYS A 587 -17.06 8.31 -3.15
CA LYS A 587 -15.93 8.93 -3.87
C LYS A 587 -16.03 8.73 -5.39
N ILE A 588 -16.50 7.58 -5.83
CA ILE A 588 -16.70 7.27 -7.25
C ILE A 588 -17.84 8.12 -7.82
N LYS A 589 -19.00 8.14 -7.15
CA LYS A 589 -20.16 8.95 -7.52
C LYS A 589 -19.86 10.45 -7.49
N ALA A 590 -19.01 10.89 -6.57
CA ALA A 590 -18.54 12.27 -6.48
C ALA A 590 -17.44 12.63 -7.50
N GLY A 591 -16.99 11.69 -8.33
CA GLY A 591 -15.99 11.94 -9.37
C GLY A 591 -14.57 12.17 -8.85
N VAL A 592 -14.28 11.80 -7.60
CA VAL A 592 -12.96 12.00 -6.95
C VAL A 592 -12.14 10.72 -6.84
N TYR A 593 -12.75 9.56 -7.16
CA TYR A 593 -12.02 8.30 -7.28
C TYR A 593 -11.03 8.36 -8.46
N ARG A 594 -9.83 7.81 -8.26
CA ARG A 594 -8.77 7.82 -9.27
C ARG A 594 -9.04 6.80 -10.36
N GLY A 595 -9.36 7.25 -11.56
CA GLY A 595 -9.43 6.36 -12.71
C GLY A 595 -8.06 5.96 -13.25
N ARG A 596 -8.04 4.94 -14.09
CA ARG A 596 -6.86 4.44 -14.83
C ARG A 596 -7.31 3.83 -16.14
N GLU A 597 -6.67 4.18 -17.25
CA GLU A 597 -6.93 3.56 -18.56
C GLU A 597 -5.68 3.54 -19.45
N ALA A 598 -5.64 2.60 -20.39
CA ALA A 598 -4.56 2.54 -21.38
C ALA A 598 -4.56 3.77 -22.29
N ALA A 599 -3.37 4.29 -22.61
CA ALA A 599 -3.27 5.44 -23.51
C ALA A 599 -3.62 5.04 -24.95
N LYS A 600 -4.50 5.79 -25.61
CA LYS A 600 -4.94 5.49 -26.99
C LYS A 600 -4.10 6.24 -28.03
N PHE A 601 -3.75 5.57 -29.13
CA PHE A 601 -3.05 6.13 -30.28
C PHE A 601 -3.88 5.96 -31.54
N ILE A 602 -4.11 7.05 -32.26
CA ILE A 602 -4.87 7.07 -33.50
C ILE A 602 -3.93 7.04 -34.69
N LYS A 603 -4.27 6.24 -35.69
CA LYS A 603 -3.63 6.27 -37.02
C LYS A 603 -4.67 6.21 -38.13
N ILE A 604 -4.41 6.96 -39.19
CA ILE A 604 -5.26 6.97 -40.39
C ILE A 604 -4.56 6.18 -41.50
N HIS A 605 -5.26 5.20 -42.05
CA HIS A 605 -4.84 4.45 -43.23
C HIS A 605 -5.71 4.85 -44.42
N LYS A 606 -5.09 5.13 -45.56
CA LYS A 606 -5.79 5.29 -46.83
C LYS A 606 -5.75 3.99 -47.59
N THR A 607 -6.87 3.57 -48.16
CA THR A 607 -6.94 2.38 -49.01
C THR A 607 -7.73 2.66 -50.28
N THR A 608 -7.26 2.07 -51.38
CA THR A 608 -7.77 2.23 -52.74
C THR A 608 -8.31 0.93 -53.32
N LEU A 609 -8.44 -0.11 -52.49
CA LEU A 609 -8.79 -1.47 -52.94
C LEU A 609 -10.29 -1.64 -53.15
N ASN A 610 -10.63 -2.58 -54.03
CA ASN A 610 -11.99 -3.08 -54.26
C ASN A 610 -12.49 -3.77 -52.99
N ALA A 611 -13.04 -3.00 -52.05
CA ALA A 611 -13.77 -3.59 -50.97
C ALA A 611 -15.10 -4.16 -51.51
N LYS A 612 -15.58 -5.25 -50.91
CA LYS A 612 -16.89 -5.81 -51.24
C LYS A 612 -17.73 -5.86 -49.99
N VAL A 613 -19.02 -5.56 -50.14
CA VAL A 613 -20.01 -5.84 -49.10
C VAL A 613 -20.32 -7.32 -49.15
N SER A 614 -20.11 -8.02 -48.04
CA SER A 614 -20.48 -9.43 -47.91
C SER A 614 -22.01 -9.58 -47.78
N THR A 615 -22.53 -10.79 -47.98
CA THR A 615 -23.94 -11.13 -47.74
C THR A 615 -24.39 -10.81 -46.30
N ASN A 616 -23.45 -10.78 -45.36
CA ASN A 616 -23.67 -10.43 -43.95
C ASN A 616 -23.45 -8.94 -43.65
N LYS A 617 -23.42 -8.06 -44.68
CA LYS A 617 -23.21 -6.61 -44.58
C LYS A 617 -21.88 -6.15 -43.97
N ASN A 618 -20.84 -7.00 -44.01
CA ASN A 618 -19.48 -6.62 -43.62
C ASN A 618 -18.68 -6.10 -44.82
N ILE A 619 -17.63 -5.30 -44.59
CA ILE A 619 -16.71 -4.82 -45.63
C ILE A 619 -15.49 -5.75 -45.67
N ILE A 620 -15.17 -6.29 -46.84
CA ILE A 620 -14.00 -7.13 -47.08
C ILE A 620 -12.96 -6.34 -47.85
N ILE A 621 -11.74 -6.21 -47.33
CA ILE A 621 -10.59 -5.58 -47.99
C ILE A 621 -9.64 -6.68 -48.46
N SER A 622 -9.54 -6.87 -49.78
CA SER A 622 -8.73 -7.98 -50.32
C SER A 622 -7.26 -7.64 -50.53
N GLY A 623 -6.38 -8.56 -50.11
CA GLY A 623 -4.94 -8.51 -50.40
C GLY A 623 -4.17 -7.45 -49.63
N GLN A 624 -4.74 -6.87 -48.56
CA GLN A 624 -4.00 -5.99 -47.65
C GLN A 624 -4.16 -6.37 -46.19
N ALA A 625 -3.00 -6.46 -45.54
CA ALA A 625 -2.85 -6.56 -44.11
C ALA A 625 -2.69 -5.15 -43.52
N PHE A 626 -3.44 -4.87 -42.47
CA PHE A 626 -3.25 -3.72 -41.61
C PHE A 626 -2.90 -4.25 -40.20
N PRO A 627 -1.61 -4.43 -39.87
CA PRO A 627 -1.19 -5.10 -38.63
C PRO A 627 -1.79 -4.51 -37.35
N GLU A 628 -1.99 -3.20 -37.30
CA GLU A 628 -2.62 -2.49 -36.16
C GLU A 628 -4.13 -2.79 -36.04
N VAL A 629 -4.77 -3.17 -37.15
CA VAL A 629 -6.21 -3.46 -37.28
C VAL A 629 -6.50 -4.94 -37.00
N HIS A 630 -5.50 -5.82 -37.17
CA HIS A 630 -5.61 -7.26 -36.88
C HIS A 630 -5.65 -7.58 -35.39
N LYS A 631 -5.32 -6.61 -34.53
CA LYS A 631 -5.37 -6.75 -33.07
C LYS A 631 -6.76 -6.44 -32.48
N LEU A 632 -7.73 -5.98 -33.28
CA LEU A 632 -9.09 -5.62 -32.86
C LEU A 632 -10.05 -6.84 -32.80
N ASN A 633 -9.51 -8.03 -32.47
CA ASN A 633 -10.10 -9.35 -32.73
C ASN A 633 -11.28 -9.78 -31.83
N ILE A 634 -11.93 -8.88 -31.09
CA ILE A 634 -13.02 -9.24 -30.16
C ILE A 634 -14.32 -8.48 -30.52
N TYR A 635 -15.45 -9.20 -30.56
CA TYR A 635 -16.79 -8.59 -30.54
C TYR A 635 -16.99 -7.96 -29.16
N VAL A 636 -16.61 -6.70 -29.02
CA VAL A 636 -17.01 -5.88 -27.89
C VAL A 636 -17.18 -4.46 -28.39
N ASN A 637 -18.11 -3.72 -27.82
CA ASN A 637 -18.26 -2.27 -28.01
C ASN A 637 -17.04 -1.44 -27.53
N THR A 638 -15.89 -2.08 -27.31
CA THR A 638 -14.63 -1.50 -26.80
C THR A 638 -13.93 -0.58 -27.81
N HIS A 639 -14.25 -0.68 -29.11
CA HIS A 639 -13.61 0.10 -30.16
C HIS A 639 -14.25 1.46 -30.43
N LYS A 640 -15.02 2.03 -29.48
CA LYS A 640 -15.42 3.44 -29.50
C LYS A 640 -14.16 4.27 -29.82
N ASN A 641 -14.15 4.92 -30.99
CA ASN A 641 -13.08 5.75 -31.61
C ASN A 641 -12.34 5.15 -32.82
N SER A 642 -12.78 4.03 -33.38
CA SER A 642 -12.35 3.58 -34.73
C SER A 642 -13.47 3.75 -35.76
N TYR A 643 -13.12 4.18 -36.98
CA TYR A 643 -14.10 4.58 -37.99
C TYR A 643 -13.65 4.23 -39.41
N ILE A 644 -14.64 4.09 -40.29
CA ILE A 644 -14.49 4.07 -41.74
C ILE A 644 -15.05 5.39 -42.28
N VAL A 645 -14.30 6.08 -43.13
CA VAL A 645 -14.75 7.31 -43.77
C VAL A 645 -14.71 7.14 -45.28
N ASP A 646 -15.85 7.29 -45.92
CA ASP A 646 -15.96 7.18 -47.38
C ASP A 646 -15.40 8.42 -48.11
N SER A 647 -15.39 8.36 -49.44
CA SER A 647 -14.90 9.45 -50.30
C SER A 647 -15.75 10.72 -50.22
N ALA A 648 -17.00 10.64 -49.75
CA ALA A 648 -17.90 11.78 -49.54
C ALA A 648 -17.74 12.40 -48.14
N GLY A 649 -16.97 11.78 -47.24
CA GLY A 649 -16.78 12.22 -45.85
C GLY A 649 -17.80 11.64 -44.87
N THR A 650 -18.64 10.70 -45.30
CA THR A 650 -19.56 9.97 -44.40
C THR A 650 -18.76 9.07 -43.49
N THR A 651 -19.03 9.13 -42.19
CA THR A 651 -18.32 8.37 -41.17
C THR A 651 -19.16 7.21 -40.63
N PHE A 652 -18.59 6.02 -40.58
CA PHE A 652 -19.21 4.81 -40.06
C PHE A 652 -18.37 4.27 -38.89
N PRO A 653 -18.96 4.00 -37.72
CA PRO A 653 -18.23 3.40 -36.61
C PRO A 653 -17.80 1.96 -36.96
N LEU A 654 -16.60 1.59 -36.53
CA LEU A 654 -16.02 0.26 -36.70
C LEU A 654 -16.16 -0.54 -35.41
N GLY A 655 -16.81 -1.70 -35.48
CA GLY A 655 -17.01 -2.59 -34.32
C GLY A 655 -15.91 -3.63 -34.16
N ARG A 656 -15.55 -4.32 -35.25
CA ARG A 656 -14.56 -5.42 -35.23
C ARG A 656 -13.81 -5.52 -36.54
N SER A 657 -12.54 -5.90 -36.48
CA SER A 657 -11.75 -6.31 -37.64
C SER A 657 -11.16 -7.71 -37.46
N ILE A 658 -11.21 -8.54 -38.52
CA ILE A 658 -10.55 -9.86 -38.57
C ILE A 658 -9.65 -9.93 -39.79
N TYR A 659 -8.49 -10.56 -39.64
CA TYR A 659 -7.66 -10.97 -40.78
C TYR A 659 -7.49 -12.48 -40.81
N ASN A 660 -7.78 -13.07 -41.96
CA ASN A 660 -7.76 -14.51 -42.17
C ASN A 660 -6.48 -14.99 -42.89
N GLY A 661 -5.48 -14.12 -43.07
CA GLY A 661 -4.26 -14.42 -43.83
C GLY A 661 -4.25 -13.90 -45.27
N SER A 662 -5.40 -13.49 -45.82
CA SER A 662 -5.53 -12.91 -47.18
C SER A 662 -6.32 -11.61 -47.23
N ASP A 663 -7.42 -11.53 -46.48
CA ASP A 663 -8.39 -10.45 -46.51
C ASP A 663 -8.67 -9.91 -45.11
N THR A 664 -8.96 -8.61 -45.01
CA THR A 664 -9.39 -7.97 -43.78
C THR A 664 -10.91 -7.78 -43.80
N TYR A 665 -11.61 -8.28 -42.79
CA TYR A 665 -13.06 -8.18 -42.63
C TYR A 665 -13.38 -7.13 -41.58
N LEU A 666 -14.07 -6.06 -41.98
CA LEU A 666 -14.53 -4.99 -41.12
C LEU A 666 -16.04 -5.13 -40.86
N ASN A 667 -16.44 -5.07 -39.60
CA ASN A 667 -17.82 -5.27 -39.16
C ASN A 667 -18.34 -4.03 -38.43
N SER A 668 -19.64 -3.79 -38.51
CA SER A 668 -20.32 -2.79 -37.68
C SER A 668 -20.23 -3.14 -36.19
N PRO A 669 -20.45 -2.17 -35.29
CA PRO A 669 -20.65 -2.43 -33.87
C PRO A 669 -21.78 -3.43 -33.61
N GLU A 670 -21.70 -4.15 -32.49
CA GLU A 670 -22.69 -5.14 -32.10
C GLU A 670 -24.09 -4.53 -31.97
N GLY A 671 -25.11 -5.19 -32.54
CA GLY A 671 -26.49 -4.69 -32.56
C GLY A 671 -26.75 -3.56 -33.54
N THR A 672 -25.77 -3.18 -34.37
CA THR A 672 -25.94 -2.21 -35.46
C THR A 672 -25.75 -2.87 -36.83
N SER A 673 -26.47 -2.39 -37.84
CA SER A 673 -26.22 -2.77 -39.23
C SER A 673 -25.91 -1.54 -40.06
N TRP A 674 -24.93 -1.63 -40.95
CA TRP A 674 -24.75 -0.61 -41.98
C TRP A 674 -25.89 -0.79 -42.99
N GLU A 675 -26.98 -0.02 -42.84
CA GLU A 675 -28.13 -0.08 -43.73
C GLU A 675 -27.74 0.27 -45.19
N ASN A 676 -26.78 1.17 -45.33
CA ASN A 676 -26.09 1.51 -46.58
C ASN A 676 -24.58 1.44 -46.32
N PRO A 677 -23.92 0.29 -46.55
CA PRO A 677 -22.47 0.20 -46.39
C PRO A 677 -21.78 1.24 -47.30
N PRO A 678 -20.64 1.80 -46.88
CA PRO A 678 -19.94 2.87 -47.59
C PRO A 678 -19.76 2.53 -49.07
N VAL A 679 -20.01 3.51 -49.95
CA VAL A 679 -19.88 3.34 -51.40
C VAL A 679 -18.42 3.04 -51.74
N ILE A 680 -18.17 1.87 -52.33
CA ILE A 680 -16.82 1.31 -52.48
C ILE A 680 -16.12 1.79 -53.78
N SER A 681 -16.61 2.86 -54.39
CA SER A 681 -15.99 3.47 -55.57
C SER A 681 -15.25 4.74 -55.16
N GLY A 682 -13.91 4.75 -55.31
CA GLY A 682 -13.09 5.96 -55.08
C GLY A 682 -12.16 5.96 -53.86
N GLY A 683 -12.05 4.85 -53.12
CA GLY A 683 -11.18 4.71 -51.95
C GLY A 683 -11.80 5.24 -50.65
N TYR A 684 -11.29 4.79 -49.50
CA TYR A 684 -11.77 5.18 -48.16
C TYR A 684 -10.61 5.32 -47.17
N TYR A 685 -10.92 5.92 -46.02
CA TYR A 685 -10.01 6.10 -44.91
C TYR A 685 -10.44 5.22 -43.73
N LEU A 686 -9.48 4.53 -43.15
CA LEU A 686 -9.65 3.74 -41.94
C LEU A 686 -8.95 4.45 -40.79
N ILE A 687 -9.72 4.85 -39.78
CA ILE A 687 -9.24 5.48 -38.56
C ILE A 687 -9.18 4.39 -37.49
N VAL A 688 -7.98 4.13 -37.00
CA VAL A 688 -7.69 3.02 -36.09
C VAL A 688 -7.24 3.58 -34.76
N ALA A 689 -7.97 3.24 -33.69
CA ALA A 689 -7.52 3.45 -32.33
C ALA A 689 -6.82 2.19 -31.82
N SER A 690 -5.59 2.33 -31.34
CA SER A 690 -4.80 1.26 -30.72
C SER A 690 -4.39 1.66 -29.32
N GLU A 691 -4.26 0.67 -28.42
CA GLU A 691 -3.75 0.90 -27.07
C GLU A 691 -2.23 0.88 -27.06
N ARG A 692 -1.65 1.83 -26.32
CA ARG A 692 -0.23 1.81 -25.96
C ARG A 692 -0.04 0.98 -24.70
N GLY A 693 1.16 0.45 -24.52
CA GLY A 693 1.47 -0.42 -23.39
C GLY A 693 1.54 0.28 -22.03
N PHE A 694 1.24 1.58 -21.92
CA PHE A 694 1.28 2.34 -20.66
C PHE A 694 -0.06 2.97 -20.33
N SER A 695 -0.33 3.11 -19.03
CA SER A 695 -1.59 3.67 -18.51
C SER A 695 -1.50 5.15 -18.16
N LEU A 696 -2.64 5.84 -18.27
CA LEU A 696 -2.91 7.19 -17.79
C LEU A 696 -3.86 7.12 -16.60
N SER A 697 -3.66 8.00 -15.61
CA SER A 697 -4.41 7.96 -14.35
C SER A 697 -4.75 9.35 -13.83
N GLY A 698 -5.84 9.46 -13.08
CA GLY A 698 -6.43 10.72 -12.68
C GLY A 698 -6.71 11.64 -13.88
N ASP A 699 -6.47 12.94 -13.70
CA ASP A 699 -6.62 13.90 -14.78
C ASP A 699 -5.40 13.93 -15.70
N TYR A 700 -5.64 13.96 -17.00
CA TYR A 700 -4.57 13.95 -17.99
C TYR A 700 -4.91 14.81 -19.21
N THR A 701 -3.86 15.16 -19.97
CA THR A 701 -3.98 15.91 -21.22
C THR A 701 -4.46 15.00 -22.36
N ALA A 702 -5.69 15.20 -22.82
CA ALA A 702 -6.17 14.61 -24.05
C ALA A 702 -5.82 15.49 -25.25
N THR A 703 -5.51 14.83 -26.37
CA THR A 703 -5.37 15.46 -27.68
C THR A 703 -6.47 14.92 -28.59
N GLU A 704 -7.31 15.81 -29.10
CA GLU A 704 -8.37 15.47 -30.05
C GLU A 704 -8.17 16.23 -31.35
N VAL A 705 -8.08 15.49 -32.45
CA VAL A 705 -7.88 16.07 -33.79
C VAL A 705 -9.20 16.11 -34.54
N ILE A 706 -9.54 17.28 -35.06
CA ILE A 706 -10.71 17.52 -35.90
C ILE A 706 -10.20 17.90 -37.29
N GLY A 707 -10.62 17.16 -38.30
CA GLY A 707 -10.24 17.42 -39.68
C GLY A 707 -10.59 16.24 -40.58
N SER A 708 -10.81 16.53 -41.85
CA SER A 708 -11.07 15.49 -42.85
C SER A 708 -9.85 14.56 -42.96
N PRO A 709 -10.02 13.23 -42.97
CA PRO A 709 -8.90 12.29 -43.07
C PRO A 709 -8.00 12.55 -44.28
N SER A 710 -8.59 12.99 -45.40
CA SER A 710 -7.89 13.40 -46.62
C SER A 710 -6.91 14.56 -46.45
N GLU A 711 -7.19 15.48 -45.53
CA GLU A 711 -6.32 16.61 -45.20
C GLU A 711 -5.27 16.20 -44.15
N ILE A 712 -5.67 15.42 -43.14
CA ILE A 712 -4.78 14.99 -42.04
C ILE A 712 -3.62 14.13 -42.58
N ILE A 713 -3.86 13.22 -43.51
CA ILE A 713 -2.79 12.37 -44.07
C ILE A 713 -1.74 13.17 -44.88
N LEU A 714 -2.06 14.40 -45.25
CA LEU A 714 -1.13 15.33 -45.94
C LEU A 714 -0.39 16.23 -44.94
N CYS A 715 -0.76 16.20 -43.66
CA CYS A 715 -0.12 16.97 -42.60
C CYS A 715 1.10 16.25 -42.06
N GLU A 716 2.31 16.78 -42.29
CA GLU A 716 3.58 16.15 -41.89
C GLU A 716 3.62 15.71 -40.43
N GLY A 717 3.11 16.55 -39.51
CA GLY A 717 3.16 16.26 -38.08
C GLY A 717 2.05 15.34 -37.55
N LEU A 718 1.05 14.97 -38.37
CA LEU A 718 -0.07 14.10 -37.96
C LEU A 718 -0.26 12.86 -38.84
N LYS A 719 0.33 12.80 -40.04
CA LYS A 719 0.19 11.66 -40.97
C LYS A 719 0.67 10.32 -40.40
N HIS A 720 1.49 10.35 -39.36
CA HIS A 720 1.98 9.16 -38.65
C HIS A 720 1.15 8.78 -37.41
N GLY A 721 0.01 9.46 -37.20
CA GLY A 721 -0.87 9.24 -36.06
C GLY A 721 -0.56 10.15 -34.87
N TRP A 722 -1.30 10.01 -33.77
CA TRP A 722 -1.07 10.78 -32.54
C TRP A 722 -1.65 10.06 -31.33
N LEU A 723 -1.08 10.32 -30.15
CA LEU A 723 -1.70 9.91 -28.89
C LEU A 723 -2.97 10.74 -28.66
N GLY A 724 -4.14 10.11 -28.57
CA GLY A 724 -5.40 10.83 -28.39
C GLY A 724 -6.59 10.22 -29.12
N SER A 725 -7.43 11.08 -29.72
CA SER A 725 -8.65 10.69 -30.45
C SER A 725 -8.85 11.53 -31.72
N TRP A 726 -9.68 11.02 -32.64
CA TRP A 726 -10.12 11.72 -33.84
C TRP A 726 -11.62 11.98 -33.75
N ASN A 727 -12.05 13.23 -33.98
CA ASN A 727 -13.46 13.60 -33.92
C ASN A 727 -14.14 13.37 -35.28
N PRO A 728 -15.26 12.63 -35.34
CA PRO A 728 -15.97 12.34 -36.59
C PRO A 728 -16.80 13.51 -37.13
N ILE A 729 -17.01 14.59 -36.36
CA ILE A 729 -17.80 15.76 -36.78
C ILE A 729 -16.91 16.72 -37.59
N LEU A 730 -16.87 16.48 -38.91
CA LEU A 730 -15.93 17.14 -39.82
C LEU A 730 -16.14 18.66 -39.94
N PRO A 731 -15.08 19.42 -40.28
CA PRO A 731 -15.21 20.78 -40.79
C PRO A 731 -16.02 20.84 -42.08
N ASN A 732 -16.98 21.76 -42.18
CA ASN A 732 -17.84 21.92 -43.36
C ASN A 732 -18.14 23.39 -43.70
N GLY A 733 -17.40 24.34 -43.11
CA GLY A 733 -17.59 25.78 -43.30
C GLY A 733 -18.62 26.43 -42.37
N TYR A 734 -19.42 25.65 -41.64
CA TYR A 734 -20.48 26.17 -40.77
C TYR A 734 -20.13 26.09 -39.28
N SER A 735 -20.78 26.95 -38.49
CA SER A 735 -20.71 26.89 -37.04
C SER A 735 -21.60 25.77 -36.51
N ILE A 736 -20.98 24.66 -36.15
CA ILE A 736 -21.64 23.46 -35.63
C ILE A 736 -20.96 23.11 -34.29
N PRO A 737 -21.74 22.89 -33.21
CA PRO A 737 -21.20 22.33 -31.98
C PRO A 737 -20.61 20.95 -32.23
N ARG A 738 -19.32 20.81 -31.93
CA ARG A 738 -18.60 19.54 -32.01
C ARG A 738 -18.46 19.01 -30.60
N GLY A 739 -19.23 17.97 -30.27
CA GLY A 739 -19.09 17.27 -28.99
C GLY A 739 -17.72 16.62 -28.89
N MET A 740 -17.03 16.80 -27.77
CA MET A 740 -15.75 16.13 -27.50
C MET A 740 -16.02 14.67 -27.11
N LEU A 741 -15.12 13.78 -27.51
CA LEU A 741 -15.25 12.35 -27.24
C LEU A 741 -14.93 11.96 -25.79
N ARG A 742 -14.39 12.91 -25.02
CA ARG A 742 -14.07 12.75 -23.61
C ARG A 742 -14.60 13.94 -22.81
N LYS A 743 -14.80 13.73 -21.51
CA LYS A 743 -15.25 14.79 -20.62
C LYS A 743 -14.16 15.85 -20.48
N VAL A 744 -14.49 17.08 -20.87
CA VAL A 744 -13.62 18.24 -20.71
C VAL A 744 -13.76 18.80 -19.29
N ILE A 745 -12.63 18.87 -18.57
CA ILE A 745 -12.51 19.58 -17.28
C ILE A 745 -12.02 21.01 -17.53
N ALA A 746 -10.96 21.14 -18.32
CA ALA A 746 -10.35 22.42 -18.65
C ALA A 746 -9.78 22.39 -20.06
N TRP A 747 -9.97 23.48 -20.81
CA TRP A 747 -9.40 23.62 -22.15
C TRP A 747 -7.94 24.06 -22.09
N LEU A 748 -7.13 23.63 -23.06
CA LEU A 748 -5.76 24.06 -23.29
C LEU A 748 -5.63 24.74 -24.67
N PRO A 749 -4.50 25.39 -24.99
CA PRO A 749 -4.33 26.08 -26.27
C PRO A 749 -4.60 25.19 -27.50
N VAL A 750 -5.37 25.74 -28.44
CA VAL A 750 -5.77 25.07 -29.69
C VAL A 750 -4.82 25.47 -30.81
N ARG A 751 -4.48 24.50 -31.67
CA ARG A 751 -3.67 24.73 -32.86
C ARG A 751 -4.53 24.47 -34.10
N ARG A 752 -4.53 25.41 -35.04
CA ARG A 752 -5.29 25.35 -36.30
C ARG A 752 -4.35 25.46 -37.49
N THR A 753 -4.61 24.70 -38.53
CA THR A 753 -4.00 24.86 -39.86
C THR A 753 -5.07 24.72 -40.94
N GLU A 754 -4.92 25.45 -42.04
CA GLU A 754 -5.79 25.38 -43.23
C GLU A 754 -5.00 25.04 -44.49
N ASN A 755 -3.68 24.86 -44.34
CA ASN A 755 -2.74 24.61 -45.43
C ASN A 755 -1.94 23.32 -45.14
N LYS A 756 -2.64 22.30 -44.63
CA LYS A 756 -2.10 20.95 -44.41
C LYS A 756 -0.88 20.94 -43.49
N GLY A 757 -0.85 21.84 -42.51
CA GLY A 757 0.22 21.91 -41.51
C GLY A 757 1.48 22.63 -41.95
N ASN A 758 1.47 23.33 -43.10
CA ASN A 758 2.58 24.21 -43.48
C ASN A 758 2.71 25.40 -42.51
N ASP A 759 1.56 25.95 -42.09
CA ASP A 759 1.47 26.98 -41.06
C ASP A 759 0.42 26.63 -40.02
N TRP A 760 0.71 26.99 -38.78
CA TRP A 760 -0.17 26.76 -37.65
C TRP A 760 -0.39 28.06 -36.90
N SER A 761 -1.66 28.38 -36.66
CA SER A 761 -2.05 29.43 -35.73
C SER A 761 -2.32 28.84 -34.35
N ILE A 762 -1.84 29.52 -33.32
CA ILE A 762 -2.12 29.19 -31.92
C ILE A 762 -3.22 30.12 -31.45
N HIS A 763 -4.28 29.54 -30.90
CA HIS A 763 -5.40 30.30 -30.38
C HIS A 763 -5.60 30.01 -28.90
N THR A 764 -5.72 31.09 -28.13
CA THR A 764 -6.27 31.02 -26.78
C THR A 764 -7.77 30.79 -26.88
N ILE A 765 -8.32 30.12 -25.86
CA ILE A 765 -9.71 29.63 -25.83
C ILE A 765 -10.72 30.76 -26.04
N SER A 766 -10.42 31.99 -25.65
CA SER A 766 -11.31 33.15 -25.83
C SER A 766 -11.34 33.76 -27.24
N SER A 767 -10.40 33.38 -28.13
CA SER A 767 -10.13 34.12 -29.37
C SER A 767 -10.70 33.51 -30.65
N LEU A 768 -11.16 32.25 -30.63
CA LEU A 768 -11.44 31.48 -31.85
C LEU A 768 -12.81 30.81 -31.90
N ALA A 769 -13.36 30.43 -30.76
CA ALA A 769 -14.53 29.56 -30.68
C ALA A 769 -15.26 29.72 -29.35
N VAL A 770 -16.48 29.19 -29.28
CA VAL A 770 -17.19 28.96 -28.04
C VAL A 770 -16.79 27.58 -27.54
N PHE A 771 -16.12 27.54 -26.40
CA PHE A 771 -15.67 26.32 -25.74
C PHE A 771 -16.49 26.10 -24.48
N ASP A 772 -17.22 24.99 -24.40
CA ASP A 772 -18.23 24.76 -23.38
C ASP A 772 -18.01 23.42 -22.66
N THR A 773 -17.67 23.47 -21.38
CA THR A 773 -17.46 22.29 -20.53
C THR A 773 -18.77 21.68 -20.00
N THR A 774 -19.86 22.45 -20.04
CA THR A 774 -21.23 22.02 -19.65
C THR A 774 -21.82 21.14 -20.76
N ASN A 775 -21.83 21.67 -21.99
CA ASN A 775 -22.29 20.93 -23.17
C ASN A 775 -21.20 20.02 -23.78
N ASN A 776 -20.02 19.96 -23.15
CA ASN A 776 -18.87 19.17 -23.57
C ASN A 776 -18.53 19.35 -25.08
N SER A 777 -18.53 20.59 -25.57
CA SER A 777 -18.42 20.87 -27.00
C SER A 777 -17.60 22.11 -27.32
N ALA A 778 -17.13 22.18 -28.56
CA ALA A 778 -16.50 23.37 -29.13
C ALA A 778 -17.19 23.79 -30.44
N SER A 779 -17.51 25.07 -30.57
CA SER A 779 -18.19 25.65 -31.74
C SER A 779 -17.34 26.77 -32.34
N PHE A 780 -17.01 26.66 -33.62
CA PHE A 780 -16.18 27.63 -34.33
C PHE A 780 -17.08 28.49 -35.24
N PRO A 781 -16.95 29.83 -35.27
CA PRO A 781 -17.81 30.68 -36.10
C PRO A 781 -17.70 30.37 -37.61
N SER A 782 -16.50 30.06 -38.08
CA SER A 782 -16.23 29.57 -39.43
C SER A 782 -15.05 28.59 -39.39
N LEU A 783 -15.31 27.36 -39.83
CA LEU A 783 -14.32 26.28 -39.90
C LEU A 783 -14.36 25.63 -41.29
N PRO A 784 -13.58 26.15 -42.26
CA PRO A 784 -13.48 25.62 -43.62
C PRO A 784 -13.18 24.11 -43.65
N ALA A 785 -13.67 23.42 -44.68
CA ALA A 785 -13.48 21.97 -44.85
C ALA A 785 -12.00 21.52 -44.89
N SER A 786 -11.09 22.43 -45.26
CA SER A 786 -9.63 22.21 -45.25
C SER A 786 -8.96 22.35 -43.88
N SER A 787 -9.72 22.74 -42.85
CA SER A 787 -9.16 23.00 -41.52
C SER A 787 -8.77 21.69 -40.83
N ILE A 788 -7.62 21.72 -40.16
CA ILE A 788 -7.23 20.72 -39.17
C ILE A 788 -7.03 21.44 -37.84
N LEU A 789 -7.70 20.96 -36.80
CA LEU A 789 -7.58 21.43 -35.44
C LEU A 789 -6.93 20.35 -34.57
N VAL A 790 -5.99 20.76 -33.72
CA VAL A 790 -5.48 19.95 -32.61
C VAL A 790 -5.95 20.62 -31.34
N LEU A 791 -7.02 20.07 -30.75
CA LEU A 791 -7.54 20.50 -29.47
C LEU A 791 -6.84 19.73 -28.37
N ASN A 792 -6.43 20.45 -27.34
CA ASN A 792 -5.90 19.84 -26.12
C ASN A 792 -6.79 20.27 -24.96
N TYR A 793 -7.05 19.35 -24.04
CA TYR A 793 -7.84 19.63 -22.85
C TYR A 793 -7.53 18.61 -21.75
N THR A 794 -7.78 19.00 -20.51
CA THR A 794 -7.73 18.11 -19.36
C THR A 794 -9.00 17.27 -19.31
N THR A 795 -8.84 15.96 -19.17
CA THR A 795 -9.92 14.96 -19.04
C THR A 795 -9.62 14.05 -17.85
N PRO A 796 -10.64 13.54 -17.15
CA PRO A 796 -10.43 12.46 -16.20
C PRO A 796 -10.22 11.14 -16.96
N SER A 797 -9.49 10.22 -16.34
CA SER A 797 -9.43 8.82 -16.74
C SER A 797 -10.68 8.03 -16.30
N ARG A 798 -10.93 6.88 -16.93
CA ARG A 798 -12.05 5.99 -16.56
C ARG A 798 -11.85 5.37 -15.18
N MET A 799 -12.91 5.38 -14.37
CA MET A 799 -12.92 4.84 -13.00
C MET A 799 -13.18 3.35 -12.95
N THR A 800 -13.73 2.80 -14.03
CA THR A 800 -14.21 1.42 -14.12
C THR A 800 -13.74 0.77 -15.41
N GLU A 801 -13.59 -0.55 -15.35
CA GLU A 801 -13.31 -1.43 -16.49
C GLU A 801 -14.39 -2.53 -16.56
N GLY A 802 -14.55 -3.14 -17.74
CA GLY A 802 -15.49 -4.25 -17.92
C GLY A 802 -15.18 -5.39 -16.95
N SER A 803 -16.21 -5.98 -16.37
CA SER A 803 -16.07 -7.07 -15.40
C SER A 803 -17.14 -8.13 -15.61
N LEU A 804 -16.87 -9.34 -15.12
CA LEU A 804 -17.85 -10.41 -15.05
C LEU A 804 -18.80 -10.16 -13.87
N ASN A 805 -20.04 -10.64 -13.98
CA ASN A 805 -20.89 -10.78 -12.80
C ASN A 805 -20.17 -11.68 -11.79
N SER A 806 -20.14 -11.25 -10.54
CA SER A 806 -19.29 -11.83 -9.50
C SER A 806 -20.09 -12.00 -8.21
N MET A 807 -19.62 -12.89 -7.34
CA MET A 807 -20.23 -13.13 -6.03
C MET A 807 -20.29 -11.83 -5.21
N VAL A 808 -21.46 -11.54 -4.63
CA VAL A 808 -21.67 -10.37 -3.79
C VAL A 808 -21.13 -10.63 -2.38
N GLU A 809 -20.19 -9.79 -1.96
CA GLU A 809 -19.63 -9.83 -0.61
C GLU A 809 -20.69 -9.43 0.43
N GLY A 810 -20.89 -10.26 1.45
CA GLY A 810 -21.92 -10.02 2.47
C GLY A 810 -23.37 -10.20 1.99
N GLY A 811 -23.58 -10.85 0.84
CA GLY A 811 -24.90 -11.15 0.28
C GLY A 811 -25.73 -9.88 0.04
N MET A 812 -27.00 -9.88 0.43
CA MET A 812 -27.89 -8.71 0.22
C MET A 812 -27.36 -7.43 0.88
N SER A 813 -26.57 -7.55 1.94
CA SER A 813 -26.00 -6.38 2.63
C SER A 813 -24.82 -5.73 1.88
N GLY A 814 -24.31 -6.39 0.84
CA GLY A 814 -23.32 -5.85 -0.08
C GLY A 814 -23.91 -5.21 -1.33
N VAL A 815 -25.24 -5.18 -1.47
CA VAL A 815 -25.93 -4.54 -2.59
C VAL A 815 -26.38 -3.14 -2.20
N GLY A 816 -25.98 -2.14 -2.99
CA GLY A 816 -26.32 -0.74 -2.77
C GLY A 816 -27.64 -0.30 -3.39
N SER A 817 -27.82 1.02 -3.48
CA SER A 817 -28.95 1.66 -4.16
C SER A 817 -28.71 1.75 -5.67
N ILE A 818 -29.79 1.99 -6.44
CA ILE A 818 -29.69 2.28 -7.87
C ILE A 818 -29.52 3.79 -8.03
N MET A 819 -28.38 4.20 -8.60
CA MET A 819 -28.09 5.58 -8.96
C MET A 819 -28.61 5.89 -10.37
N PHE A 820 -29.14 7.09 -10.55
CA PHE A 820 -29.53 7.69 -11.82
C PHE A 820 -28.84 9.05 -12.01
N GLY A 821 -28.61 9.43 -13.27
CA GLY A 821 -28.22 10.81 -13.60
C GLY A 821 -27.99 11.08 -15.08
N ASP A 822 -28.05 12.36 -15.44
CA ASP A 822 -27.81 12.91 -16.80
C ASP A 822 -26.97 14.21 -16.78
N THR A 823 -26.57 14.65 -15.59
CA THR A 823 -26.04 15.99 -15.33
C THR A 823 -24.64 16.20 -15.92
N HIS A 824 -24.33 17.44 -16.29
CA HIS A 824 -22.97 17.88 -16.65
C HIS A 824 -21.98 17.98 -15.48
N ASP A 825 -22.48 18.01 -14.24
CA ASP A 825 -21.69 18.26 -13.03
C ASP A 825 -20.78 17.06 -12.72
N THR A 826 -19.46 17.26 -12.78
CA THR A 826 -18.47 16.20 -12.55
C THR A 826 -18.50 15.63 -11.14
N ARG A 827 -19.13 16.34 -10.20
CA ARG A 827 -19.23 15.95 -8.78
C ARG A 827 -20.48 15.12 -8.44
N ALA A 828 -21.30 14.79 -9.44
CA ALA A 828 -22.61 14.16 -9.25
C ALA A 828 -22.89 13.05 -10.27
N GLY A 829 -21.99 12.08 -10.38
CA GLY A 829 -22.17 10.87 -11.18
C GLY A 829 -21.76 10.99 -12.65
N ASN A 830 -21.44 12.19 -13.16
CA ASN A 830 -21.05 12.38 -14.57
C ASN A 830 -19.78 11.59 -14.96
N GLY A 831 -18.78 11.54 -14.08
CA GLY A 831 -17.57 10.74 -14.31
C GLY A 831 -17.85 9.24 -14.33
N LEU A 832 -18.72 8.76 -13.44
CA LEU A 832 -19.17 7.37 -13.40
C LEU A 832 -19.98 7.01 -14.65
N MET A 833 -20.93 7.86 -15.06
CA MET A 833 -21.68 7.72 -16.31
C MET A 833 -20.74 7.54 -17.52
N TYR A 834 -19.77 8.44 -17.67
CA TYR A 834 -18.78 8.37 -18.75
C TYR A 834 -17.96 7.08 -18.70
N SER A 835 -17.60 6.63 -17.50
CA SER A 835 -16.84 5.39 -17.30
C SER A 835 -17.64 4.13 -17.67
N LEU A 836 -18.93 4.09 -17.32
CA LEU A 836 -19.81 2.94 -17.51
C LEU A 836 -20.35 2.84 -18.95
N ILE A 837 -20.97 3.91 -19.47
CA ILE A 837 -21.67 3.87 -20.77
C ILE A 837 -20.90 4.55 -21.90
N GLY A 838 -19.83 5.28 -21.58
CA GLY A 838 -19.03 6.02 -22.57
C GLY A 838 -19.69 7.28 -23.12
N GLU A 839 -20.85 7.68 -22.58
CA GLU A 839 -21.55 8.92 -22.90
C GLU A 839 -21.35 9.96 -21.79
N ILE A 840 -21.47 11.23 -22.14
CA ILE A 840 -21.18 12.34 -21.22
C ILE A 840 -22.47 13.10 -20.95
N GLY A 841 -22.87 13.15 -19.68
CA GLY A 841 -24.00 13.97 -19.25
C GLY A 841 -23.75 15.45 -19.57
N THR A 842 -24.75 16.10 -20.15
CA THR A 842 -24.72 17.52 -20.55
C THR A 842 -25.91 18.31 -20.01
N SER A 843 -26.83 17.67 -19.29
CA SER A 843 -28.00 18.38 -18.77
C SER A 843 -27.65 19.33 -17.64
N THR A 844 -28.31 20.49 -17.59
CA THR A 844 -28.23 21.48 -16.50
C THR A 844 -29.33 21.29 -15.46
N VAL A 845 -30.19 20.28 -15.61
CA VAL A 845 -31.27 19.97 -14.68
C VAL A 845 -30.70 19.56 -13.32
N THR A 846 -30.90 20.40 -12.31
CA THR A 846 -30.31 20.16 -10.98
C THR A 846 -30.98 18.99 -10.23
N LYS A 847 -32.25 18.68 -10.53
CA LYS A 847 -32.98 17.57 -9.90
C LYS A 847 -32.46 16.18 -10.30
N ASN A 848 -31.76 16.07 -11.43
CA ASN A 848 -31.24 14.81 -11.96
C ASN A 848 -29.81 14.50 -11.49
N LYS A 849 -29.27 15.29 -10.54
CA LYS A 849 -27.90 15.10 -10.01
C LYS A 849 -27.86 13.93 -9.03
N ALA A 850 -27.21 12.83 -9.43
CA ALA A 850 -26.89 11.70 -8.55
C ALA A 850 -28.08 11.21 -7.70
N VAL A 851 -29.22 10.94 -8.35
CA VAL A 851 -30.45 10.54 -7.65
C VAL A 851 -30.38 9.05 -7.36
N GLU A 852 -30.76 8.63 -6.16
CA GLU A 852 -30.75 7.22 -5.77
C GLU A 852 -32.13 6.74 -5.35
N VAL A 853 -32.44 5.50 -5.71
CA VAL A 853 -33.63 4.77 -5.25
C VAL A 853 -33.22 3.41 -4.70
N PRO A 854 -33.90 2.90 -3.65
CA PRO A 854 -33.71 1.53 -3.24
C PRO A 854 -34.27 0.58 -4.30
N TRP A 855 -33.75 -0.65 -4.32
CA TRP A 855 -34.40 -1.74 -5.04
C TRP A 855 -35.73 -2.10 -4.36
N LEU A 856 -36.75 -2.45 -5.15
CA LEU A 856 -38.02 -3.03 -4.69
C LEU A 856 -37.91 -4.55 -4.54
N ARG A 857 -37.05 -5.16 -5.35
CA ARG A 857 -36.74 -6.59 -5.32
C ARG A 857 -35.26 -6.80 -5.62
N CYS A 858 -34.60 -7.58 -4.77
CA CYS A 858 -33.22 -8.03 -4.97
C CYS A 858 -33.22 -9.56 -5.01
N ALA A 859 -32.59 -10.15 -6.04
CA ALA A 859 -32.45 -11.59 -6.19
C ALA A 859 -30.95 -11.94 -6.25
N ILE A 860 -30.48 -12.62 -5.22
CA ILE A 860 -29.13 -13.20 -5.16
C ILE A 860 -29.31 -14.71 -5.19
N PHE A 861 -28.61 -15.39 -6.10
CA PHE A 861 -28.73 -16.81 -6.29
C PHE A 861 -28.02 -17.56 -5.13
N PRO A 862 -28.71 -18.31 -4.26
CA PRO A 862 -28.14 -18.74 -2.98
C PRO A 862 -26.94 -19.68 -3.07
N ILE A 863 -26.79 -20.45 -4.16
CA ILE A 863 -25.73 -21.45 -4.28
C ILE A 863 -24.37 -20.84 -4.61
N ASN A 864 -24.33 -19.69 -5.30
CA ASN A 864 -23.09 -19.05 -5.73
C ASN A 864 -22.94 -17.62 -5.22
N GLY A 865 -24.02 -16.97 -4.74
CA GLY A 865 -24.00 -15.62 -4.23
C GLY A 865 -23.97 -14.52 -5.29
N PHE A 866 -24.29 -14.84 -6.56
CA PHE A 866 -24.29 -13.89 -7.67
C PHE A 866 -25.65 -13.18 -7.73
N ILE A 867 -25.68 -11.96 -8.27
CA ILE A 867 -26.97 -11.35 -8.63
C ILE A 867 -27.61 -12.19 -9.74
N ASP A 868 -28.86 -12.61 -9.54
CA ASP A 868 -29.56 -13.52 -10.45
C ASP A 868 -29.98 -12.78 -11.74
N ILE A 869 -29.48 -13.26 -12.87
CA ILE A 869 -29.77 -12.72 -14.20
C ILE A 869 -31.16 -13.11 -14.72
N ASN A 870 -31.81 -14.14 -14.15
CA ASN A 870 -33.13 -14.61 -14.58
C ASN A 870 -34.26 -13.99 -13.76
N SER A 871 -34.01 -13.74 -12.47
CA SER A 871 -34.97 -13.14 -11.54
C SER A 871 -34.71 -11.65 -11.32
N LEU A 872 -34.33 -10.94 -12.40
CA LEU A 872 -33.81 -9.56 -12.46
C LEU A 872 -34.28 -8.66 -11.30
N MET A 873 -33.36 -7.86 -10.77
CA MET A 873 -33.70 -6.89 -9.72
C MET A 873 -34.65 -5.81 -10.26
N GLU A 874 -35.57 -5.35 -9.42
CA GLU A 874 -36.58 -4.35 -9.75
C GLU A 874 -36.38 -3.10 -8.89
N HIS A 875 -36.69 -1.93 -9.45
CA HIS A 875 -36.62 -0.64 -8.75
C HIS A 875 -37.88 0.21 -9.00
N ALA A 876 -38.07 1.23 -8.17
CA ALA A 876 -39.13 2.22 -8.40
C ALA A 876 -38.87 2.99 -9.71
N PRO A 877 -39.90 3.60 -10.32
CA PRO A 877 -39.73 4.38 -11.56
C PRO A 877 -38.57 5.38 -11.46
N ALA A 878 -37.80 5.51 -12.55
CA ALA A 878 -36.65 6.40 -12.61
C ALA A 878 -37.04 7.84 -12.16
N PRO A 879 -36.45 8.38 -11.08
CA PRO A 879 -36.81 9.69 -10.53
C PRO A 879 -36.17 10.85 -11.31
N LEU A 880 -35.98 10.69 -12.62
CA LEU A 880 -35.41 11.71 -13.50
C LEU A 880 -36.54 12.51 -14.14
N ILE A 881 -36.38 13.83 -14.25
CA ILE A 881 -37.24 14.66 -15.09
C ILE A 881 -36.62 14.84 -16.47
N ALA A 882 -37.39 15.35 -17.44
CA ALA A 882 -36.92 15.60 -18.79
C ALA A 882 -35.62 16.45 -18.80
N PRO A 883 -34.62 16.08 -19.61
CA PRO A 883 -33.34 16.78 -19.64
C PRO A 883 -33.47 18.14 -20.32
N SER A 884 -32.58 19.08 -19.97
CA SER A 884 -32.52 20.42 -20.58
C SER A 884 -32.07 20.44 -22.06
N ASN A 885 -31.56 19.33 -22.57
CA ASN A 885 -31.01 19.12 -23.91
C ASN A 885 -31.02 17.61 -24.22
N ASN A 886 -30.46 17.19 -25.36
CA ASN A 886 -30.41 15.77 -25.77
C ASN A 886 -29.36 14.95 -24.99
N SER A 887 -29.18 15.20 -23.69
CA SER A 887 -28.28 14.42 -22.84
C SER A 887 -28.79 13.00 -22.66
N SER A 888 -27.92 12.00 -22.86
CA SER A 888 -28.17 10.66 -22.33
C SER A 888 -28.19 10.67 -20.80
N ALA A 889 -28.79 9.63 -20.23
CA ALA A 889 -28.71 9.32 -18.81
C ALA A 889 -28.21 7.88 -18.60
N PHE A 890 -28.02 7.50 -17.34
CA PHE A 890 -27.71 6.13 -16.98
C PHE A 890 -28.41 5.74 -15.68
N LYS A 891 -28.57 4.43 -15.48
CA LYS A 891 -28.81 3.81 -14.17
C LYS A 891 -27.68 2.86 -13.82
N ALA A 892 -27.29 2.79 -12.55
CA ALA A 892 -26.26 1.89 -12.07
C ALA A 892 -26.54 1.39 -10.65
N LEU A 893 -26.51 0.07 -10.48
CA LEU A 893 -26.56 -0.62 -9.20
C LEU A 893 -25.14 -0.97 -8.75
N ASN A 894 -24.68 -0.45 -7.61
CA ASN A 894 -23.40 -0.85 -7.05
C ASN A 894 -23.52 -2.10 -6.16
N TYR A 895 -22.51 -2.96 -6.18
CA TYR A 895 -22.41 -4.11 -5.28
C TYR A 895 -20.95 -4.46 -4.97
N ASN A 896 -20.72 -4.95 -3.75
CA ASN A 896 -19.37 -5.24 -3.24
C ASN A 896 -18.90 -6.62 -3.71
N VAL A 897 -17.63 -6.71 -4.08
CA VAL A 897 -16.99 -7.94 -4.56
C VAL A 897 -15.64 -8.11 -3.88
N VAL A 898 -15.24 -9.35 -3.59
CA VAL A 898 -13.92 -9.67 -3.05
C VAL A 898 -13.19 -10.62 -3.99
N GLU A 899 -11.96 -10.27 -4.32
CA GLU A 899 -11.07 -11.08 -5.14
C GLU A 899 -9.67 -11.04 -4.53
N ASN A 900 -9.05 -12.20 -4.32
CA ASN A 900 -7.70 -12.31 -3.72
C ASN A 900 -7.55 -11.53 -2.39
N GLN A 901 -8.59 -11.56 -1.53
CA GLN A 901 -8.70 -10.80 -0.28
C GLN A 901 -8.72 -9.27 -0.44
N GLN A 902 -8.88 -8.74 -1.65
CA GLN A 902 -9.06 -7.32 -1.91
C GLN A 902 -10.52 -6.99 -2.21
N GLY A 903 -11.00 -5.88 -1.66
CA GLY A 903 -12.35 -5.38 -1.89
C GLY A 903 -12.45 -4.53 -3.16
N PHE A 904 -13.51 -4.74 -3.93
CA PHE A 904 -13.88 -3.99 -5.12
C PHE A 904 -15.37 -3.62 -5.09
N ILE A 905 -15.72 -2.60 -5.87
CA ILE A 905 -17.11 -2.25 -6.14
C ILE A 905 -17.38 -2.52 -7.62
N ASN A 906 -18.40 -3.32 -7.88
CA ASN A 906 -18.94 -3.56 -9.21
C ASN A 906 -20.21 -2.74 -9.40
N TYR A 907 -20.51 -2.45 -10.66
CA TYR A 907 -21.69 -1.73 -11.11
C TYR A 907 -22.38 -2.52 -12.22
N ALA A 908 -23.64 -2.88 -12.01
CA ALA A 908 -24.54 -3.29 -13.09
C ALA A 908 -25.25 -2.05 -13.62
N TYR A 909 -25.14 -1.75 -14.92
CA TYR A 909 -25.53 -0.46 -15.47
C TYR A 909 -26.32 -0.55 -16.76
N THR A 910 -27.06 0.51 -17.09
CA THR A 910 -27.81 0.65 -18.35
C THR A 910 -27.85 2.13 -18.76
N GLU A 911 -27.64 2.42 -20.05
CA GLU A 911 -27.88 3.73 -20.66
C GLU A 911 -29.39 3.98 -20.79
N LEU A 912 -29.81 5.22 -20.59
CA LEU A 912 -31.19 5.67 -20.70
C LEU A 912 -31.28 6.84 -21.69
N LYS A 913 -32.34 6.86 -22.51
CA LYS A 913 -32.56 7.90 -23.54
C LYS A 913 -33.96 8.48 -23.40
N HIS A 914 -34.04 9.81 -23.38
CA HIS A 914 -35.32 10.50 -23.32
C HIS A 914 -35.90 10.71 -24.72
N ASP A 915 -37.15 10.30 -24.95
CA ASP A 915 -37.83 10.41 -26.26
C ASP A 915 -38.72 11.67 -26.38
N GLY A 916 -38.91 12.39 -25.28
CA GLY A 916 -39.82 13.53 -25.17
C GLY A 916 -40.93 13.32 -24.13
N THR A 917 -41.19 12.07 -23.76
CA THR A 917 -42.20 11.66 -22.78
C THR A 917 -41.56 11.01 -21.56
N ASP A 918 -40.67 10.04 -21.75
CA ASP A 918 -39.99 9.31 -20.68
C ASP A 918 -38.57 8.85 -21.08
N TRP A 919 -37.91 8.10 -20.20
CA TRP A 919 -36.51 7.65 -20.33
C TRP A 919 -36.31 6.23 -20.90
N GLY A 920 -37.37 5.57 -21.36
CA GLY A 920 -37.30 4.21 -21.94
C GLY A 920 -36.93 3.12 -20.92
N ASP A 921 -37.14 3.38 -19.64
CA ASP A 921 -36.70 2.56 -18.53
C ASP A 921 -37.66 1.39 -18.22
N ASP A 922 -37.14 0.16 -18.25
CA ASP A 922 -37.92 -1.08 -18.03
C ASP A 922 -38.16 -1.44 -16.55
N GLY A 923 -37.72 -0.58 -15.62
CA GLY A 923 -37.81 -0.78 -14.17
C GLY A 923 -36.91 -1.90 -13.61
N LYS A 924 -35.97 -2.44 -14.39
CA LYS A 924 -35.15 -3.60 -14.03
C LYS A 924 -33.65 -3.35 -14.15
N ILE A 925 -32.85 -4.00 -13.33
CA ILE A 925 -31.39 -4.02 -13.51
C ILE A 925 -30.99 -5.19 -14.41
N ASN A 926 -30.61 -4.86 -15.64
CA ASN A 926 -30.13 -5.82 -16.62
C ASN A 926 -28.64 -6.07 -16.39
N ILE A 927 -28.24 -7.35 -16.40
CA ILE A 927 -26.88 -7.77 -16.09
C ILE A 927 -26.35 -8.63 -17.25
N VAL A 928 -25.18 -8.25 -17.73
CA VAL A 928 -24.39 -9.03 -18.67
C VAL A 928 -22.93 -8.82 -18.32
N ASP A 929 -22.11 -9.83 -18.56
CA ASP A 929 -20.67 -9.71 -18.41
C ASP A 929 -20.12 -8.64 -19.35
N ASN A 930 -19.25 -7.78 -18.84
CA ASN A 930 -18.67 -6.65 -19.55
C ASN A 930 -19.72 -5.67 -20.06
N GLN A 931 -20.07 -5.72 -21.36
CA GLN A 931 -21.00 -4.79 -21.98
C GLN A 931 -21.70 -5.48 -23.17
N SER A 932 -22.98 -5.19 -23.33
CA SER A 932 -23.78 -5.54 -24.51
C SER A 932 -24.74 -4.40 -24.86
N THR A 933 -25.60 -4.61 -25.85
CA THR A 933 -26.66 -3.68 -26.25
C THR A 933 -28.03 -4.35 -26.15
N ARG A 934 -29.06 -3.54 -25.91
CA ARG A 934 -30.47 -3.95 -25.92
C ARG A 934 -31.35 -2.84 -26.46
N THR A 935 -32.57 -3.17 -26.82
CA THR A 935 -33.62 -2.19 -27.13
C THR A 935 -34.30 -1.76 -25.82
N ASP A 936 -34.47 -0.46 -25.63
CA ASP A 936 -35.21 0.12 -24.50
C ASP A 936 -36.73 0.16 -24.77
N ASP A 937 -37.53 0.60 -23.79
CA ASP A 937 -39.00 0.62 -23.93
C ASP A 937 -39.48 1.65 -24.97
N ASN A 938 -38.61 2.60 -25.34
CA ASN A 938 -38.83 3.60 -26.38
C ASN A 938 -38.33 3.17 -27.77
N GLY A 939 -37.83 1.94 -27.90
CA GLY A 939 -37.33 1.40 -29.17
C GLY A 939 -35.91 1.84 -29.54
N ASN A 940 -35.18 2.53 -28.66
CA ASN A 940 -33.79 2.92 -28.89
C ASN A 940 -32.83 1.78 -28.55
N THR A 941 -31.72 1.68 -29.28
CA THR A 941 -30.59 0.84 -28.86
C THR A 941 -29.81 1.54 -27.75
N VAL A 942 -29.66 0.88 -26.61
CA VAL A 942 -28.92 1.34 -25.42
C VAL A 942 -27.87 0.33 -24.98
N VAL A 943 -26.79 0.81 -24.37
CA VAL A 943 -25.76 -0.07 -23.78
C VAL A 943 -26.12 -0.49 -22.35
N TYR A 944 -25.75 -1.70 -21.95
CA TYR A 944 -25.86 -2.18 -20.57
C TYR A 944 -24.73 -3.17 -20.26
N GLY A 945 -24.42 -3.38 -18.99
CA GLY A 945 -23.25 -4.19 -18.65
C GLY A 945 -22.93 -4.29 -17.17
N THR A 946 -21.77 -4.91 -16.92
CA THR A 946 -21.15 -5.03 -15.60
C THR A 946 -19.73 -4.48 -15.69
N ALA A 947 -19.40 -3.56 -14.79
CA ALA A 947 -18.07 -2.97 -14.69
C ALA A 947 -17.58 -2.98 -13.24
N ARG A 948 -16.27 -3.05 -13.04
CA ARG A 948 -15.64 -2.95 -11.71
C ARG A 948 -14.74 -1.72 -11.65
N ILE A 949 -14.48 -1.21 -10.46
CA ILE A 949 -13.46 -0.18 -10.27
C ILE A 949 -12.05 -0.69 -10.60
N VAL A 950 -11.20 0.19 -11.14
CA VAL A 950 -9.87 -0.17 -11.70
C VAL A 950 -8.78 -0.44 -10.65
N GLU A 951 -8.98 0.00 -9.41
CA GLU A 951 -8.10 -0.21 -8.26
C GLU A 951 -8.93 -0.70 -7.06
N PRO A 952 -8.48 -1.71 -6.30
CA PRO A 952 -9.17 -2.15 -5.10
C PRO A 952 -9.23 -1.06 -4.03
N ILE A 953 -10.25 -1.10 -3.18
CA ILE A 953 -10.39 -0.16 -2.07
C ILE A 953 -9.49 -0.51 -0.88
N GLY A 954 -9.07 -1.77 -0.75
CA GLY A 954 -8.21 -2.25 0.34
C GLY A 954 -8.32 -3.75 0.59
N TRP A 955 -7.89 -4.20 1.76
CA TRP A 955 -7.83 -5.61 2.15
C TRP A 955 -9.01 -6.01 3.05
N ILE A 956 -9.57 -7.19 2.83
CA ILE A 956 -10.55 -7.81 3.72
C ILE A 956 -9.80 -8.62 4.77
N LYS A 957 -10.19 -8.49 6.04
CA LYS A 957 -9.66 -9.36 7.08
C LYS A 957 -10.29 -10.73 6.94
N ASN A 958 -9.47 -11.75 6.64
CA ASN A 958 -9.96 -13.10 6.49
C ASN A 958 -10.26 -13.68 7.90
N ASP A 959 -11.47 -13.44 8.41
CA ASP A 959 -11.94 -14.01 9.69
C ASP A 959 -12.39 -15.48 9.54
N LYS A 960 -11.91 -16.20 8.52
CA LYS A 960 -12.28 -17.60 8.24
C LYS A 960 -11.52 -18.60 9.09
#